data_AF-A0A1J5WIT0-F1
#
_entry.id   AF-A0A1J5WIT0-F1
#
_cell.length_a   1.000
_cell.length_b   1.000
_cell.length_c   1.000
_cell.angle_alpha   90.00
_cell.angle_beta   90.00
_cell.angle_gamma   90.00
#
_symmetry.space_group_name_H-M   'P 1'
#
loop_
_entity.id
_entity.type
_entity.pdbx_description
1 polymer ?
#
loop_
_entity_poly.entity_id
_entity_poly.type
_entity_poly.pdbx_seq_one_letter_code
_entity_poly.pdbx_strand_id
1 'polypeptide(L)'
;MGSGTTKTHFKHKDLFFVFADKTLFLFPESEYSQIQKPEEGYVCLKRKYLPDVTDRDVERIICIVCHEEATLEDFVSPMCREMHFVLCRECVEYLRGRTDKREVVCPYCREKKSDKAYQEEILGILFSLMSQQTLLSLELRPDMEVETVTRLTQETKVVLSNIAISDALFFKLLSKTVVEVRNKISLVGHDDSLGRCIGESDWRTSEPINICFKGYTSQEMKQVYESITTIPRKSIQIGAKEVRTKGDSICVLLKLLDSVDGYIPDLSLETSRKKYIEEITETESNLGWIGNMKKLKLIGPAVEALPRLKLRQENMMEELVLDAYTHGYITKILRMENSSIWVGKVRKLLLKKHAIQILPKLKFHDENEMEELGLSACTPGHITEILKMERNSIWVGKVKVLKLENYTMGILPKLGIHKENELEELDLNAYIPGYIAEILRMENKSIWIGKMKVLKLKWYAAEILPKIRIHEENEMEEFGLDIESPEQIAGILKAENNSIWIGKMKMLELEKHAVEILPKLRIHEENVMDELSLEACFSGQIIRILRMENKSVWVGKVKTVRLKRYAVEILPKLIMHSENELEELSLTAYNPEHIAGILQTENNSIWVGKVKVLQLESYAVGILPKLGIHEENEMEELDLSAYGFEYIAKILRMESNSIWVGRVKKLSLKHNGIEILSKLRIHGENVLEELSLSAKCPTYITGILKEEDRSIWTGKMKRLVLERYAVEILSKLRIHGENEMEELRLRTYVSEKTLVILRAENSSIWVGKVKRLELHGHIIELLPKLRFHKENEAKMFVLDAYYTKHITEMLKMEKESIWIGKVKRLELKKFGVKILPKLKLHRENEMEELFLEAYRREYIAGILEMKNKSIRIGRMRKISLKGYYAEEIFSKLDFTEIAPGGQEEIGCV
;
A
#
# COMPACT_ATOMS: atom_id res chain seq x y z
N MET A 1 -4.41 -12.22 16.05
CA MET A 1 -5.57 -13.13 16.23
C MET A 1 -5.41 -13.76 17.60
N GLY A 2 -6.31 -13.41 18.53
CA GLY A 2 -6.23 -13.85 19.92
C GLY A 2 -6.22 -15.36 20.03
N SER A 3 -5.40 -15.88 20.94
CA SER A 3 -5.52 -17.24 21.43
C SER A 3 -6.99 -17.48 21.80
N GLY A 4 -7.63 -18.47 21.18
CA GLY A 4 -8.97 -18.90 21.55
C GLY A 4 -8.98 -19.39 23.00
N THR A 5 -9.12 -18.47 23.94
CA THR A 5 -9.65 -18.72 25.27
C THR A 5 -11.10 -19.11 25.05
N THR A 6 -11.42 -20.38 25.27
CA THR A 6 -12.80 -20.85 25.30
C THR A 6 -13.57 -20.01 26.31
N LYS A 7 -14.43 -19.11 25.82
CA LYS A 7 -15.31 -18.32 26.68
C LYS A 7 -16.14 -19.27 27.53
N THR A 8 -16.16 -19.01 28.84
CA THR A 8 -16.92 -19.80 29.81
C THR A 8 -18.37 -19.35 29.93
N HIS A 9 -18.77 -18.28 29.23
CA HIS A 9 -20.15 -17.82 29.20
C HIS A 9 -20.49 -17.03 27.91
N PHE A 10 -21.79 -16.95 27.57
CA PHE A 10 -22.35 -16.08 26.54
C PHE A 10 -23.50 -15.24 27.13
N LYS A 11 -23.53 -13.94 26.84
CA LYS A 11 -24.61 -13.03 27.25
C LYS A 11 -25.71 -12.98 26.19
N HIS A 12 -26.97 -13.00 26.64
CA HIS A 12 -28.15 -12.75 25.84
C HIS A 12 -29.11 -11.82 26.57
N LYS A 13 -29.09 -10.52 26.24
CA LYS A 13 -29.84 -9.50 27.00
C LYS A 13 -29.49 -9.65 28.49
N ASP A 14 -30.46 -9.87 29.35
CA ASP A 14 -30.28 -9.98 30.80
C ASP A 14 -30.10 -11.45 31.24
N LEU A 15 -29.64 -12.33 30.33
CA LEU A 15 -29.41 -13.75 30.56
C LEU A 15 -27.94 -14.12 30.27
N PHE A 16 -27.37 -15.02 31.06
CA PHE A 16 -26.04 -15.57 30.85
C PHE A 16 -26.08 -17.10 30.71
N PHE A 17 -25.61 -17.60 29.57
CA PHE A 17 -25.32 -19.01 29.35
C PHE A 17 -23.93 -19.32 29.89
N VAL A 18 -23.80 -20.18 30.90
CA VAL A 18 -22.53 -20.48 31.57
C VAL A 18 -22.21 -21.96 31.45
N PHE A 19 -21.05 -22.28 30.88
CA PHE A 19 -20.66 -23.66 30.60
C PHE A 19 -19.73 -24.18 31.70
N ALA A 20 -20.09 -25.34 32.26
CA ALA A 20 -19.27 -26.13 33.19
C ALA A 20 -18.97 -27.52 32.58
N ASP A 21 -18.24 -28.36 33.31
CA ASP A 21 -17.69 -29.65 32.79
C ASP A 21 -18.74 -30.54 32.09
N LYS A 22 -19.89 -30.83 32.71
CA LYS A 22 -20.95 -31.66 32.09
C LYS A 22 -22.32 -31.00 32.03
N THR A 23 -22.39 -29.74 32.43
CA THR A 23 -23.66 -29.02 32.60
C THR A 23 -23.57 -27.62 32.02
N LEU A 24 -24.72 -27.13 31.58
CA LEU A 24 -24.92 -25.75 31.15
C LEU A 24 -25.89 -25.11 32.14
N PHE A 25 -25.57 -23.91 32.60
CA PHE A 25 -26.42 -23.14 33.48
C PHE A 25 -26.90 -21.86 32.77
N LEU A 26 -28.16 -21.50 32.98
CA LEU A 26 -28.74 -20.23 32.56
C LEU A 26 -28.92 -19.38 33.81
N PHE A 27 -28.31 -18.20 33.82
CA PHE A 27 -28.44 -17.25 34.91
C PHE A 27 -29.22 -16.02 34.46
N PRO A 28 -30.21 -15.54 35.25
CA PRO A 28 -30.65 -14.16 35.11
C PRO A 28 -29.53 -13.22 35.54
N GLU A 29 -29.49 -12.01 34.97
CA GLU A 29 -28.45 -11.01 35.26
C GLU A 29 -28.40 -10.64 36.75
N SER A 30 -29.55 -10.64 37.44
CA SER A 30 -29.63 -10.42 38.89
C SER A 30 -28.81 -11.43 39.70
N GLU A 31 -28.90 -12.73 39.36
CA GLU A 31 -28.13 -13.80 40.00
C GLU A 31 -26.70 -13.87 39.46
N TYR A 32 -26.50 -13.62 38.16
CA TYR A 32 -25.16 -13.59 37.58
C TYR A 32 -24.30 -12.45 38.12
N SER A 33 -24.90 -11.31 38.47
CA SER A 33 -24.20 -10.19 39.12
C SER A 33 -23.64 -10.55 40.51
N GLN A 34 -24.13 -11.62 41.13
CA GLN A 34 -23.59 -12.19 42.36
C GLN A 34 -22.35 -13.07 42.11
N ILE A 35 -21.91 -13.19 40.85
CA ILE A 35 -20.72 -13.92 40.40
C ILE A 35 -19.78 -12.91 39.75
N GLN A 36 -18.52 -12.85 40.19
CA GLN A 36 -17.51 -11.99 39.57
C GLN A 36 -16.44 -12.84 38.88
N LYS A 37 -16.26 -12.64 37.56
CA LYS A 37 -15.23 -13.27 36.73
C LYS A 37 -14.23 -12.23 36.22
N PRO A 38 -13.05 -12.09 36.82
CA PRO A 38 -11.95 -11.41 36.15
C PRO A 38 -11.38 -12.29 35.02
N GLU A 39 -10.83 -11.65 33.98
CA GLU A 39 -10.39 -12.29 32.72
C GLU A 39 -9.34 -13.40 32.89
N GLU A 40 -8.71 -13.55 34.06
CA GLU A 40 -7.79 -14.64 34.38
C GLU A 40 -7.92 -15.11 35.85
N GLY A 41 -8.16 -16.42 36.04
CA GLY A 41 -7.80 -17.16 37.25
C GLY A 41 -8.95 -17.67 38.12
N TYR A 42 -9.56 -16.78 38.92
CA TYR A 42 -10.40 -17.18 40.06
C TYR A 42 -11.83 -16.68 39.89
N VAL A 43 -12.80 -17.59 39.88
CA VAL A 43 -14.22 -17.23 39.93
C VAL A 43 -14.61 -17.00 41.38
N CYS A 44 -15.20 -15.83 41.67
CA CYS A 44 -15.68 -15.48 42.99
C CYS A 44 -17.22 -15.53 43.04
N LEU A 45 -17.75 -16.10 44.11
CA LEU A 45 -19.17 -16.15 44.46
C LEU A 45 -19.35 -15.59 45.87
N LYS A 46 -20.51 -15.01 46.20
CA LYS A 46 -20.80 -14.61 47.59
C LYS A 46 -20.81 -15.81 48.53
N ARG A 47 -20.18 -15.68 49.72
CA ARG A 47 -20.04 -16.77 50.71
C ARG A 47 -21.39 -17.41 51.08
N LYS A 48 -22.49 -16.64 51.13
CA LYS A 48 -23.83 -17.15 51.48
C LYS A 48 -24.34 -18.32 50.62
N TYR A 49 -23.75 -18.54 49.45
CA TYR A 49 -24.08 -19.66 48.57
C TYR A 49 -23.16 -20.87 48.77
N LEU A 50 -22.19 -20.82 49.68
CA LEU A 50 -21.34 -21.95 50.05
C LEU A 50 -21.92 -22.63 51.30
N PRO A 51 -21.94 -23.97 51.37
CA PRO A 51 -22.45 -24.67 52.53
C PRO A 51 -21.53 -24.44 53.73
N ASP A 52 -22.12 -24.29 54.92
CA ASP A 52 -21.38 -24.48 56.17
C ASP A 52 -20.97 -25.95 56.21
N VAL A 53 -19.66 -26.24 56.17
CA VAL A 53 -19.13 -27.60 56.09
C VAL A 53 -19.54 -28.36 57.37
N THR A 54 -20.52 -29.26 57.26
CA THR A 54 -21.14 -29.93 58.43
C THR A 54 -20.36 -31.10 59.00
N ASP A 55 -19.03 -31.18 58.85
CA ASP A 55 -18.28 -32.31 59.42
C ASP A 55 -16.79 -32.04 59.76
N ARG A 56 -16.56 -30.99 60.56
CA ARG A 56 -15.41 -30.79 61.48
C ARG A 56 -15.51 -29.42 62.17
N ASP A 57 -14.94 -29.26 63.36
CA ASP A 57 -14.92 -28.05 64.24
C ASP A 57 -14.32 -26.77 63.61
N VAL A 58 -14.83 -26.31 62.46
CA VAL A 58 -14.43 -25.07 61.81
C VAL A 58 -15.67 -24.38 61.21
N GLU A 59 -16.43 -23.66 62.04
CA GLU A 59 -17.55 -22.81 61.60
C GLU A 59 -17.12 -21.61 60.71
N ARG A 60 -15.83 -21.47 60.37
CA ARG A 60 -15.27 -20.25 59.76
C ARG A 60 -14.57 -20.53 58.43
N ILE A 61 -15.17 -20.04 57.33
CA ILE A 61 -14.52 -20.01 56.02
C ILE A 61 -13.53 -18.84 55.98
N ILE A 62 -12.23 -19.15 56.00
CA ILE A 62 -11.15 -18.15 56.05
C ILE A 62 -10.39 -18.04 54.72
N CYS A 63 -9.95 -16.82 54.41
CA CYS A 63 -9.06 -16.55 53.30
C CYS A 63 -7.65 -17.08 53.60
N ILE A 64 -7.05 -17.87 52.71
CA ILE A 64 -5.71 -18.43 52.95
C ILE A 64 -4.58 -17.38 52.97
N VAL A 65 -4.81 -16.20 52.39
CA VAL A 65 -3.78 -15.15 52.26
C VAL A 65 -3.85 -14.15 53.40
N CYS A 66 -5.02 -13.54 53.66
CA CYS A 66 -5.17 -12.58 54.76
C CYS A 66 -5.56 -13.23 56.08
N HIS A 67 -5.93 -14.52 56.09
CA HIS A 67 -6.43 -15.25 57.26
C HIS A 67 -7.69 -14.65 57.90
N GLU A 68 -8.33 -13.68 57.24
CA GLU A 68 -9.59 -13.11 57.67
C GLU A 68 -10.75 -14.05 57.31
N GLU A 69 -11.76 -14.04 58.18
CA GLU A 69 -13.02 -14.74 57.94
C GLU A 69 -13.86 -13.96 56.94
N ALA A 70 -14.29 -14.62 55.87
CA ALA A 70 -15.13 -13.99 54.86
C ALA A 70 -16.56 -13.84 55.37
N THR A 71 -17.18 -12.67 55.33
CA THR A 71 -18.60 -12.51 55.69
C THR A 71 -19.52 -13.15 54.64
N LEU A 72 -20.81 -13.35 54.97
CA LEU A 72 -21.79 -13.97 54.06
C LEU A 72 -21.97 -13.20 52.73
N GLU A 73 -21.74 -11.89 52.74
CA GLU A 73 -21.84 -11.04 51.54
C GLU A 73 -20.50 -10.87 50.81
N ASP A 74 -19.40 -11.41 51.35
CA ASP A 74 -18.07 -11.32 50.73
C ASP A 74 -17.95 -12.26 49.53
N PHE A 75 -17.28 -11.77 48.49
CA PHE A 75 -16.90 -12.56 47.34
C PHE A 75 -15.68 -13.43 47.65
N VAL A 76 -15.87 -14.74 47.53
CA VAL A 76 -14.86 -15.75 47.83
C VAL A 76 -14.66 -16.71 46.66
N SER A 77 -13.42 -17.16 46.45
CA SER A 77 -13.09 -18.21 45.48
C SER A 77 -12.54 -19.45 46.19
N PRO A 78 -13.12 -20.65 46.03
CA PRO A 78 -12.67 -21.85 46.72
C PRO A 78 -11.28 -22.32 46.29
N MET A 79 -10.53 -22.88 47.25
CA MET A 79 -9.16 -23.36 47.02
C MET A 79 -9.04 -24.80 46.56
N CYS A 80 -10.03 -25.64 46.87
CA CYS A 80 -10.11 -27.07 46.58
C CYS A 80 -11.58 -27.50 46.53
N ARG A 81 -11.85 -28.70 46.02
CA ARG A 81 -13.21 -29.28 45.95
C ARG A 81 -13.91 -29.33 47.32
N GLU A 82 -13.14 -29.66 48.35
CA GLU A 82 -13.58 -29.72 49.76
C GLU A 82 -13.64 -28.35 50.45
N MET A 83 -13.34 -27.26 49.73
CA MET A 83 -13.39 -25.88 50.22
C MET A 83 -12.60 -25.60 51.53
N HIS A 84 -11.53 -26.34 51.80
CA HIS A 84 -10.68 -26.16 53.00
C HIS A 84 -10.24 -24.70 53.25
N PHE A 85 -10.05 -23.92 52.16
CA PHE A 85 -9.77 -22.50 52.22
C PHE A 85 -10.43 -21.78 51.05
N VAL A 86 -10.60 -20.46 51.17
CA VAL A 86 -10.99 -19.59 50.07
C VAL A 86 -9.94 -18.50 49.83
N LEU A 87 -10.10 -17.73 48.75
CA LEU A 87 -9.47 -16.43 48.56
C LEU A 87 -10.57 -15.37 48.60
N CYS A 88 -10.43 -14.36 49.49
CA CYS A 88 -11.26 -13.16 49.42
C CYS A 88 -10.88 -12.33 48.19
N ARG A 89 -11.81 -11.49 47.73
CA ARG A 89 -11.64 -10.64 46.55
C ARG A 89 -10.34 -9.83 46.56
N GLU A 90 -10.05 -9.16 47.67
CA GLU A 90 -8.86 -8.30 47.79
C GLU A 90 -7.58 -9.10 47.63
N CYS A 91 -7.54 -10.32 48.17
CA CYS A 91 -6.42 -11.23 48.01
C CYS A 91 -6.32 -11.77 46.57
N VAL A 92 -7.42 -11.99 45.86
CA VAL A 92 -7.41 -12.35 44.43
C VAL A 92 -6.84 -11.21 43.59
N GLU A 93 -7.27 -9.96 43.83
CA GLU A 93 -6.75 -8.79 43.12
C GLU A 93 -5.26 -8.54 43.44
N TYR A 94 -4.87 -8.69 44.71
CA TYR A 94 -3.47 -8.58 45.14
C TYR A 94 -2.58 -9.66 44.52
N LEU A 95 -3.03 -10.91 44.44
CA LEU A 95 -2.29 -11.99 43.79
C LEU A 95 -2.10 -11.74 42.29
N ARG A 96 -3.05 -11.05 41.63
CA ARG A 96 -2.93 -10.68 40.21
C ARG A 96 -1.84 -9.62 39.96
N GLY A 97 -1.68 -8.67 40.88
CA GLY A 97 -0.70 -7.58 40.74
C GLY A 97 0.76 -7.98 40.98
N ARG A 98 1.03 -9.22 41.41
CA ARG A 98 2.37 -9.70 41.73
C ARG A 98 3.16 -10.06 40.46
N THR A 99 4.44 -9.68 40.45
CA THR A 99 5.41 -10.06 39.40
C THR A 99 5.91 -11.51 39.54
N ASP A 100 5.86 -12.10 40.75
CA ASP A 100 6.15 -13.51 41.02
C ASP A 100 4.86 -14.34 40.90
N LYS A 101 4.76 -15.21 39.88
CA LYS A 101 3.57 -16.00 39.52
C LYS A 101 3.45 -17.33 40.29
N ARG A 102 3.98 -17.45 41.52
CA ARG A 102 3.79 -18.66 42.34
C ARG A 102 2.31 -18.86 42.68
N GLU A 103 1.77 -20.02 42.29
CA GLU A 103 0.39 -20.39 42.60
C GLU A 103 0.19 -20.60 44.10
N VAL A 104 -0.86 -19.99 44.65
CA VAL A 104 -1.35 -20.32 46.00
C VAL A 104 -2.12 -21.63 45.90
N VAL A 105 -1.70 -22.65 46.65
CA VAL A 105 -2.32 -23.98 46.67
C VAL A 105 -2.97 -24.26 48.02
N CYS A 106 -4.06 -25.02 48.02
CA CYS A 106 -4.61 -25.56 49.25
C CYS A 106 -3.58 -26.49 49.92
N PRO A 107 -3.15 -26.26 51.18
CA PRO A 107 -2.16 -27.09 51.87
C PRO A 107 -2.57 -28.55 52.01
N TYR A 108 -3.88 -28.77 52.17
CA TYR A 108 -4.47 -30.11 52.38
C TYR A 108 -4.59 -30.93 51.10
N CYS A 109 -5.05 -30.33 50.00
CA CYS A 109 -5.33 -31.08 48.75
C CYS A 109 -4.18 -31.03 47.74
N ARG A 110 -3.31 -30.00 47.79
CA ARG A 110 -2.23 -29.74 46.81
C ARG A 110 -2.67 -29.83 45.34
N GLU A 111 -3.94 -29.55 45.06
CA GLU A 111 -4.52 -29.55 43.72
C GLU A 111 -3.93 -28.39 42.89
N LYS A 112 -3.51 -28.67 41.64
CA LYS A 112 -2.98 -27.66 40.72
C LYS A 112 -4.14 -26.85 40.13
N LYS A 113 -4.14 -25.53 40.36
CA LYS A 113 -5.27 -24.66 40.04
C LYS A 113 -5.29 -24.12 38.63
N SER A 114 -4.15 -24.15 37.94
CA SER A 114 -4.05 -23.79 36.51
C SER A 114 -4.68 -24.81 35.58
N ASP A 115 -5.12 -25.97 36.08
CA ASP A 115 -5.85 -26.94 35.26
C ASP A 115 -7.25 -26.42 34.93
N LYS A 116 -7.50 -26.26 33.63
CA LYS A 116 -8.78 -25.77 33.10
C LYS A 116 -9.95 -26.69 33.46
N ALA A 117 -9.72 -28.01 33.48
CA ALA A 117 -10.75 -28.98 33.83
C ALA A 117 -11.20 -28.81 35.29
N TYR A 118 -10.23 -28.55 36.17
CA TYR A 118 -10.48 -28.27 37.57
C TYR A 118 -11.29 -26.98 37.78
N GLN A 119 -11.01 -25.92 37.02
CA GLN A 119 -11.80 -24.68 37.09
C GLN A 119 -13.23 -24.88 36.58
N GLU A 120 -13.45 -25.65 35.50
CA GLU A 120 -14.79 -25.97 34.99
C GLU A 120 -15.58 -26.88 35.95
N GLU A 121 -14.90 -27.77 36.68
CA GLU A 121 -15.49 -28.65 37.70
C GLU A 121 -15.88 -27.87 38.97
N ILE A 122 -14.99 -27.01 39.47
CA ILE A 122 -15.30 -26.12 40.61
C ILE A 122 -16.47 -25.22 40.30
N LEU A 123 -16.57 -24.69 39.07
CA LEU A 123 -17.74 -23.92 38.65
C LEU A 123 -19.03 -24.75 38.72
N GLY A 124 -18.98 -26.00 38.26
CA GLY A 124 -20.12 -26.92 38.38
C GLY A 124 -20.54 -27.19 39.82
N ILE A 125 -19.57 -27.36 40.73
CA ILE A 125 -19.82 -27.53 42.16
C ILE A 125 -20.42 -26.25 42.76
N LEU A 126 -19.79 -25.10 42.53
CA LEU A 126 -20.24 -23.79 43.02
C LEU A 126 -21.67 -23.46 42.60
N PHE A 127 -21.99 -23.65 41.33
CA PHE A 127 -23.33 -23.36 40.83
C PHE A 127 -24.38 -24.38 41.28
N SER A 128 -23.96 -25.61 41.60
CA SER A 128 -24.89 -26.61 42.17
C SER A 128 -25.35 -26.27 43.58
N LEU A 129 -24.65 -25.38 44.28
CA LEU A 129 -25.00 -24.92 45.62
C LEU A 129 -26.01 -23.75 45.61
N MET A 130 -26.23 -23.14 44.46
CA MET A 130 -27.29 -22.15 44.28
C MET A 130 -28.65 -22.83 44.12
N SER A 131 -29.73 -22.15 44.50
CA SER A 131 -31.09 -22.61 44.22
C SER A 131 -31.26 -22.69 42.70
N GLN A 132 -31.50 -23.91 42.19
CA GLN A 132 -31.54 -24.18 40.77
C GLN A 132 -32.75 -25.03 40.39
N GLN A 133 -33.35 -24.69 39.26
CA GLN A 133 -34.38 -25.52 38.62
C GLN A 133 -33.72 -26.39 37.55
N THR A 134 -33.97 -27.70 37.58
CA THR A 134 -33.55 -28.60 36.49
C THR A 134 -34.72 -28.80 35.54
N LEU A 135 -34.54 -28.49 34.26
CA LEU A 135 -35.57 -28.66 33.24
C LEU A 135 -35.33 -29.92 32.42
N LEU A 136 -36.41 -30.67 32.14
CA LEU A 136 -36.40 -31.79 31.19
C LEU A 136 -36.42 -31.29 29.74
N SER A 137 -37.05 -30.14 29.48
CA SER A 137 -37.05 -29.49 28.18
C SER A 137 -37.11 -27.97 28.29
N LEU A 138 -36.48 -27.27 27.35
CA LEU A 138 -36.43 -25.81 27.26
C LEU A 138 -36.53 -25.37 25.79
N GLU A 139 -37.47 -24.49 25.46
CA GLU A 139 -37.52 -23.85 24.14
C GLU A 139 -36.78 -22.50 24.21
N LEU A 140 -35.78 -22.29 23.35
CA LEU A 140 -35.07 -21.01 23.28
C LEU A 140 -35.85 -20.01 22.42
N ARG A 141 -36.01 -18.79 22.94
CA ARG A 141 -36.68 -17.68 22.24
C ARG A 141 -35.86 -16.39 22.37
N PRO A 142 -35.95 -15.43 21.43
CA PRO A 142 -35.17 -14.19 21.49
C PRO A 142 -35.56 -13.27 22.66
N ASP A 143 -36.75 -13.44 23.21
CA ASP A 143 -37.34 -12.75 24.35
C ASP A 143 -37.39 -13.61 25.61
N MET A 144 -36.60 -14.70 25.66
CA MET A 144 -36.59 -15.58 26.82
C MET A 144 -35.98 -14.90 28.05
N GLU A 145 -36.59 -15.16 29.20
CA GLU A 145 -36.11 -14.78 30.52
C GLU A 145 -36.24 -15.99 31.46
N VAL A 146 -35.39 -16.07 32.48
CA VAL A 146 -35.50 -17.08 33.53
C VAL A 146 -35.53 -16.37 34.87
N GLU A 147 -36.44 -16.74 35.77
CA GLU A 147 -36.54 -16.08 37.08
C GLU A 147 -35.46 -16.59 38.07
N THR A 148 -35.02 -17.83 37.90
CA THR A 148 -34.02 -18.48 38.76
C THR A 148 -32.97 -19.23 37.93
N VAL A 149 -31.82 -19.54 38.54
CA VAL A 149 -30.75 -20.31 37.88
C VAL A 149 -31.31 -21.62 37.35
N THR A 150 -31.15 -21.87 36.05
CA THR A 150 -31.67 -23.07 35.39
C THR A 150 -30.53 -23.98 34.96
N ARG A 151 -30.56 -25.24 35.40
CA ARG A 151 -29.56 -26.25 35.04
C ARG A 151 -30.05 -27.09 33.86
N LEU A 152 -29.23 -27.15 32.82
CA LEU A 152 -29.39 -28.01 31.65
C LEU A 152 -28.33 -29.12 31.69
N THR A 153 -28.79 -30.36 31.53
CA THR A 153 -27.95 -31.56 31.51
C THR A 153 -27.90 -32.16 30.10
N GLN A 154 -27.09 -33.21 29.93
CA GLN A 154 -27.02 -33.97 28.68
C GLN A 154 -28.35 -34.62 28.27
N GLU A 155 -29.29 -34.77 29.21
CA GLU A 155 -30.64 -35.33 28.96
C GLU A 155 -31.67 -34.23 28.68
N THR A 156 -31.35 -32.97 28.99
CA THR A 156 -32.26 -31.84 28.79
C THR A 156 -32.46 -31.59 27.29
N LYS A 157 -33.73 -31.56 26.87
CA LYS A 157 -34.14 -31.31 25.50
C LYS A 157 -34.26 -29.81 25.21
N VAL A 158 -33.35 -29.25 24.43
CA VAL A 158 -33.36 -27.84 24.01
C VAL A 158 -34.01 -27.70 22.63
N VAL A 159 -35.16 -27.03 22.55
CA VAL A 159 -35.93 -26.83 21.32
C VAL A 159 -35.54 -25.49 20.67
N LEU A 160 -35.16 -25.53 19.39
CA LEU A 160 -34.87 -24.36 18.56
C LEU A 160 -35.90 -24.27 17.42
N SER A 161 -36.55 -23.12 17.28
CA SER A 161 -37.64 -22.93 16.29
C SER A 161 -37.76 -21.46 15.90
N ASN A 162 -37.56 -21.14 14.61
CA ASN A 162 -37.73 -19.78 14.06
C ASN A 162 -36.89 -18.70 14.75
N ILE A 163 -35.66 -19.05 15.15
CA ILE A 163 -34.71 -18.12 15.78
C ILE A 163 -33.39 -18.07 15.01
N ALA A 164 -32.65 -16.99 15.18
CA ALA A 164 -31.23 -16.95 14.88
C ALA A 164 -30.41 -17.25 16.14
N ILE A 165 -29.31 -18.00 16.00
CA ILE A 165 -28.44 -18.41 17.09
C ILE A 165 -26.98 -18.28 16.66
N SER A 166 -26.12 -17.77 17.55
CA SER A 166 -24.68 -17.70 17.29
C SER A 166 -24.06 -19.08 17.21
N ASP A 167 -23.10 -19.26 16.31
CA ASP A 167 -22.33 -20.49 16.14
C ASP A 167 -21.72 -21.01 17.45
N ALA A 168 -21.12 -20.12 18.24
CA ALA A 168 -20.49 -20.46 19.51
C ALA A 168 -21.49 -21.06 20.52
N LEU A 169 -22.69 -20.48 20.65
CA LEU A 169 -23.74 -21.02 21.51
C LEU A 169 -24.31 -22.32 20.93
N PHE A 170 -24.60 -22.37 19.64
CA PHE A 170 -25.20 -23.52 18.98
C PHE A 170 -24.36 -24.80 19.15
N PHE A 171 -23.06 -24.74 18.85
CA PHE A 171 -22.18 -25.90 18.98
C PHE A 171 -21.94 -26.31 20.45
N LYS A 172 -21.99 -25.35 21.37
CA LYS A 172 -21.93 -25.67 22.80
C LYS A 172 -23.19 -26.37 23.30
N LEU A 173 -24.38 -25.95 22.86
CA LEU A 173 -25.64 -26.65 23.15
C LEU A 173 -25.61 -28.08 22.62
N LEU A 174 -25.17 -28.28 21.37
CA LEU A 174 -25.01 -29.62 20.78
C LEU A 174 -24.08 -30.54 21.57
N SER A 175 -23.12 -29.99 22.33
CA SER A 175 -22.19 -30.80 23.13
C SER A 175 -22.66 -31.10 24.56
N LYS A 176 -23.65 -30.38 25.07
CA LYS A 176 -24.07 -30.42 26.49
C LYS A 176 -25.53 -30.81 26.70
N THR A 177 -26.34 -30.84 25.66
CA THR A 177 -27.80 -31.03 25.72
C THR A 177 -28.30 -31.86 24.53
N VAL A 178 -29.58 -32.24 24.51
CA VAL A 178 -30.26 -32.81 23.34
C VAL A 178 -30.94 -31.69 22.57
N VAL A 179 -30.38 -31.27 21.43
CA VAL A 179 -30.94 -30.17 20.63
C VAL A 179 -31.97 -30.70 19.63
N GLU A 180 -33.21 -30.22 19.70
CA GLU A 180 -34.26 -30.48 18.72
C GLU A 180 -34.52 -29.21 17.89
N VAL A 181 -34.33 -29.31 16.58
CA VAL A 181 -34.68 -28.23 15.64
C VAL A 181 -36.05 -28.53 15.05
N ARG A 182 -37.07 -27.76 15.44
CA ARG A 182 -38.48 -28.01 15.05
C ARG A 182 -38.85 -27.36 13.73
N ASN A 183 -38.41 -26.12 13.52
CA ASN A 183 -38.62 -25.33 12.31
C ASN A 183 -37.26 -24.84 11.78
N LYS A 184 -37.26 -23.81 10.93
CA LYS A 184 -36.03 -23.24 10.39
C LYS A 184 -35.33 -22.36 11.44
N ILE A 185 -34.01 -22.45 11.52
CA ILE A 185 -33.16 -21.59 12.36
C ILE A 185 -32.09 -20.93 11.51
N SER A 186 -31.55 -19.80 11.97
CA SER A 186 -30.45 -19.08 11.31
C SER A 186 -29.17 -19.17 12.15
N LEU A 187 -28.09 -19.74 11.62
CA LEU A 187 -26.79 -19.77 12.26
C LEU A 187 -26.01 -18.50 11.89
N VAL A 188 -25.55 -17.74 12.88
CA VAL A 188 -24.79 -16.49 12.68
C VAL A 188 -23.42 -16.55 13.34
N GLY A 189 -22.45 -15.77 12.85
CA GLY A 189 -21.15 -15.64 13.50
C GLY A 189 -21.29 -14.92 14.85
N HIS A 190 -20.66 -15.45 15.88
CA HIS A 190 -20.68 -14.87 17.22
C HIS A 190 -19.91 -13.55 17.30
N ASP A 191 -20.58 -12.51 17.81
CA ASP A 191 -20.05 -11.16 18.01
C ASP A 191 -20.31 -10.73 19.46
N ASP A 192 -19.24 -10.52 20.23
CA ASP A 192 -19.31 -10.11 21.64
C ASP A 192 -19.93 -8.72 21.82
N SER A 193 -19.80 -7.85 20.81
CA SER A 193 -20.24 -6.46 20.91
C SER A 193 -21.76 -6.32 20.97
N LEU A 194 -22.50 -7.33 20.53
CA LEU A 194 -23.95 -7.28 20.40
C LEU A 194 -24.71 -7.63 21.68
N GLY A 195 -24.04 -8.19 22.70
CA GLY A 195 -24.68 -8.61 23.96
C GLY A 195 -25.82 -9.63 23.79
N ARG A 196 -25.92 -10.26 22.61
CA ARG A 196 -26.94 -11.26 22.28
C ARG A 196 -26.36 -12.42 21.50
N CYS A 197 -26.72 -13.64 21.87
CA CYS A 197 -26.39 -14.87 21.14
C CYS A 197 -27.61 -15.57 20.52
N ILE A 198 -28.82 -15.06 20.77
CA ILE A 198 -30.08 -15.46 20.14
C ILE A 198 -30.74 -14.19 19.57
N GLY A 199 -31.45 -14.30 18.45
CA GLY A 199 -32.18 -13.20 17.83
C GLY A 199 -33.33 -13.70 16.96
N GLU A 200 -34.03 -12.75 16.33
CA GLU A 200 -35.06 -13.06 15.34
C GLU A 200 -34.50 -13.85 14.15
N SER A 201 -35.36 -14.64 13.49
CA SER A 201 -34.94 -15.53 12.39
C SER A 201 -34.22 -14.86 11.21
N ASP A 202 -34.44 -13.55 11.02
CA ASP A 202 -33.85 -12.73 9.96
C ASP A 202 -32.52 -12.06 10.36
N TRP A 203 -32.06 -12.25 11.61
CA TRP A 203 -30.79 -11.68 12.08
C TRP A 203 -29.60 -12.21 11.27
N ARG A 204 -28.75 -11.29 10.82
CA ARG A 204 -27.50 -11.56 10.11
C ARG A 204 -26.33 -10.84 10.75
N THR A 205 -25.13 -11.40 10.63
CA THR A 205 -23.89 -10.79 11.11
C THR A 205 -22.84 -10.70 10.00
N SER A 206 -21.94 -9.71 10.10
CA SER A 206 -20.75 -9.62 9.26
C SER A 206 -19.65 -10.58 9.71
N GLU A 207 -19.70 -11.02 10.98
CA GLU A 207 -18.73 -11.95 11.54
C GLU A 207 -18.82 -13.33 10.89
N PRO A 208 -17.68 -13.96 10.56
CA PRO A 208 -17.67 -15.29 10.01
C PRO A 208 -18.08 -16.32 11.07
N ILE A 209 -18.77 -17.37 10.65
CA ILE A 209 -18.98 -18.56 11.47
C ILE A 209 -17.65 -19.30 11.56
N ASN A 210 -17.14 -19.49 12.77
CA ASN A 210 -15.89 -20.18 13.03
C ASN A 210 -16.14 -21.49 13.77
N ILE A 211 -16.07 -22.59 13.05
CA ILE A 211 -16.29 -23.92 13.64
C ILE A 211 -14.96 -24.46 14.14
N CYS A 212 -14.81 -24.52 15.47
CA CYS A 212 -13.60 -24.99 16.14
C CYS A 212 -13.96 -25.74 17.43
N PHE A 213 -13.65 -27.04 17.48
CA PHE A 213 -13.86 -27.91 18.64
C PHE A 213 -12.60 -28.09 19.50
N LYS A 214 -11.60 -27.22 19.36
CA LYS A 214 -10.40 -27.27 20.21
C LYS A 214 -10.79 -27.12 21.69
N GLY A 215 -10.50 -28.15 22.48
CA GLY A 215 -10.81 -28.20 23.90
C GLY A 215 -12.12 -28.92 24.26
N TYR A 216 -12.79 -29.57 23.30
CA TYR A 216 -13.88 -30.50 23.56
C TYR A 216 -13.33 -31.90 23.88
N THR A 217 -13.97 -32.60 24.80
CA THR A 217 -13.71 -33.99 25.16
C THR A 217 -14.27 -34.96 24.12
N SER A 218 -13.78 -36.20 24.11
CA SER A 218 -14.31 -37.25 23.23
C SER A 218 -15.82 -37.51 23.44
N GLN A 219 -16.30 -37.38 24.68
CA GLN A 219 -17.72 -37.54 25.01
C GLN A 219 -18.56 -36.38 24.46
N GLU A 220 -18.11 -35.14 24.63
CA GLU A 220 -18.78 -33.96 24.04
C GLU A 220 -18.82 -34.06 22.51
N MET A 221 -17.74 -34.50 21.87
CA MET A 221 -17.73 -34.71 20.42
C MET A 221 -18.71 -35.79 19.97
N LYS A 222 -18.82 -36.90 20.72
CA LYS A 222 -19.82 -37.95 20.46
C LYS A 222 -21.24 -37.38 20.52
N GLN A 223 -21.53 -36.58 21.54
CA GLN A 223 -22.83 -35.89 21.70
C GLN A 223 -23.13 -34.96 20.53
N VAL A 224 -22.14 -34.17 20.08
CA VAL A 224 -22.30 -33.28 18.91
C VAL A 224 -22.66 -34.07 17.66
N TYR A 225 -21.99 -35.19 17.41
CA TYR A 225 -22.28 -36.04 16.24
C TYR A 225 -23.68 -36.64 16.29
N GLU A 226 -24.09 -37.20 17.43
CA GLU A 226 -25.43 -37.75 17.62
C GLU A 226 -26.50 -36.67 17.44
N SER A 227 -26.31 -35.50 18.05
CA SER A 227 -27.26 -34.38 17.95
C SER A 227 -27.43 -33.90 16.51
N ILE A 228 -26.34 -33.72 15.75
CA ILE A 228 -26.41 -33.26 14.35
C ILE A 228 -27.19 -34.23 13.48
N THR A 229 -27.07 -35.55 13.69
CA THR A 229 -27.82 -36.53 12.90
C THR A 229 -29.33 -36.48 13.10
N THR A 230 -29.81 -35.87 14.19
CA THR A 230 -31.23 -35.70 14.47
C THR A 230 -31.82 -34.41 13.89
N ILE A 231 -30.98 -33.49 13.41
CA ILE A 231 -31.42 -32.20 12.88
C ILE A 231 -32.11 -32.40 11.51
N PRO A 232 -33.34 -31.90 11.31
CA PRO A 232 -34.02 -32.04 10.02
C PRO A 232 -33.25 -31.40 8.87
N ARG A 233 -33.40 -31.97 7.66
CA ARG A 233 -32.79 -31.41 6.44
C ARG A 233 -33.32 -30.01 6.15
N LYS A 234 -32.47 -29.13 5.60
CA LYS A 234 -32.79 -27.73 5.24
C LYS A 234 -33.40 -26.90 6.39
N SER A 235 -33.13 -27.27 7.64
CA SER A 235 -33.62 -26.55 8.82
C SER A 235 -32.66 -25.44 9.28
N ILE A 236 -31.44 -25.36 8.75
CA ILE A 236 -30.45 -24.36 9.12
C ILE A 236 -30.19 -23.41 7.94
N GLN A 237 -30.33 -22.11 8.15
CA GLN A 237 -29.90 -21.08 7.23
C GLN A 237 -28.60 -20.45 7.72
N ILE A 238 -27.68 -20.16 6.80
CA ILE A 238 -26.46 -19.43 7.14
C ILE A 238 -26.75 -17.93 7.08
N GLY A 239 -26.77 -17.29 8.25
CA GLY A 239 -26.94 -15.84 8.43
C GLY A 239 -25.62 -15.07 8.50
N ALA A 240 -24.51 -15.69 8.11
CA ALA A 240 -23.18 -15.08 8.07
C ALA A 240 -22.64 -14.99 6.63
N LYS A 241 -21.69 -14.08 6.41
CA LYS A 241 -21.04 -13.93 5.11
C LYS A 241 -20.13 -15.11 4.76
N GLU A 242 -19.46 -15.69 5.76
CA GLU A 242 -18.45 -16.71 5.55
C GLU A 242 -18.51 -17.78 6.65
N VAL A 243 -18.24 -19.03 6.26
CA VAL A 243 -18.04 -20.17 7.16
C VAL A 243 -16.60 -20.63 7.06
N ARG A 244 -15.87 -20.62 8.18
CA ARG A 244 -14.49 -21.08 8.29
C ARG A 244 -14.41 -22.29 9.19
N THR A 245 -13.65 -23.30 8.78
CA THR A 245 -13.44 -24.49 9.58
C THR A 245 -12.02 -25.00 9.44
N LYS A 246 -11.41 -25.33 10.59
CA LYS A 246 -10.04 -25.84 10.67
C LYS A 246 -9.95 -27.18 11.37
N GLY A 247 -9.06 -28.06 10.88
CA GLY A 247 -8.70 -29.31 11.55
C GLY A 247 -9.82 -30.37 11.56
N ASP A 248 -10.06 -30.97 12.73
CA ASP A 248 -11.07 -32.01 12.99
C ASP A 248 -12.52 -31.51 12.81
N SER A 249 -12.71 -30.20 12.97
CA SER A 249 -14.01 -29.56 12.95
C SER A 249 -14.69 -29.64 11.57
N ILE A 250 -13.92 -29.98 10.52
CA ILE A 250 -14.43 -30.18 9.15
C ILE A 250 -15.43 -31.34 9.09
N CYS A 251 -15.22 -32.42 9.84
CA CYS A 251 -16.16 -33.56 9.88
C CYS A 251 -17.54 -33.15 10.36
N VAL A 252 -17.56 -32.29 11.38
CA VAL A 252 -18.79 -31.78 11.97
C VAL A 252 -19.52 -30.86 10.99
N LEU A 253 -18.80 -29.92 10.37
CA LEU A 253 -19.40 -29.05 9.36
C LEU A 253 -19.96 -29.87 8.19
N LEU A 254 -19.19 -30.81 7.63
CA LEU A 254 -19.63 -31.60 6.48
C LEU A 254 -20.91 -32.40 6.78
N LYS A 255 -21.07 -32.94 8.00
CA LYS A 255 -22.34 -33.57 8.43
C LYS A 255 -23.48 -32.56 8.61
N LEU A 256 -23.17 -31.36 9.12
CA LEU A 256 -24.15 -30.30 9.32
C LEU A 256 -24.70 -29.76 7.99
N LEU A 257 -23.94 -29.87 6.89
CA LEU A 257 -24.36 -29.39 5.56
C LEU A 257 -25.68 -30.01 5.08
N ASP A 258 -26.00 -31.24 5.46
CA ASP A 258 -27.28 -31.90 5.14
C ASP A 258 -28.49 -31.14 5.74
N SER A 259 -28.26 -30.48 6.87
CA SER A 259 -29.26 -29.66 7.56
C SER A 259 -29.32 -28.23 7.03
N VAL A 260 -28.38 -27.78 6.20
CA VAL A 260 -28.34 -26.42 5.68
C VAL A 260 -29.28 -26.26 4.47
N ASP A 261 -29.95 -25.10 4.36
CA ASP A 261 -30.85 -24.67 3.27
C ASP A 261 -30.11 -24.41 1.92
N GLY A 262 -29.01 -25.11 1.67
CA GLY A 262 -28.27 -25.08 0.40
C GLY A 262 -27.59 -23.74 0.04
N TYR A 263 -27.81 -22.62 0.72
CA TYR A 263 -27.08 -21.38 0.45
C TYR A 263 -25.95 -21.17 1.45
N ILE A 264 -24.71 -21.18 0.97
CA ILE A 264 -23.51 -20.83 1.74
C ILE A 264 -22.74 -19.82 0.89
N PRO A 265 -22.65 -18.54 1.30
CA PRO A 265 -21.95 -17.55 0.49
C PRO A 265 -20.47 -17.92 0.35
N ASP A 266 -19.70 -17.90 1.44
CA ASP A 266 -18.27 -18.19 1.39
C ASP A 266 -17.93 -19.37 2.31
N LEU A 267 -17.19 -20.36 1.80
CA LEU A 267 -16.73 -21.53 2.56
C LEU A 267 -15.21 -21.70 2.48
N SER A 268 -14.56 -21.78 3.64
CA SER A 268 -13.11 -22.07 3.74
C SER A 268 -12.84 -23.26 4.66
N LEU A 269 -12.33 -24.34 4.08
CA LEU A 269 -11.93 -25.56 4.78
C LEU A 269 -10.41 -25.73 4.75
N GLU A 270 -9.79 -25.87 5.92
CA GLU A 270 -8.34 -26.08 6.05
C GLU A 270 -8.05 -27.19 7.06
N THR A 271 -7.37 -28.24 6.62
CA THR A 271 -6.88 -29.27 7.56
C THR A 271 -5.46 -29.67 7.20
N SER A 272 -4.74 -30.20 8.18
CA SER A 272 -3.42 -30.80 7.99
C SER A 272 -3.43 -32.32 8.06
N ARG A 273 -4.56 -32.93 8.48
CA ARG A 273 -4.68 -34.37 8.77
C ARG A 273 -5.69 -35.03 7.85
N LYS A 274 -5.24 -36.08 7.14
CA LYS A 274 -6.04 -36.82 6.16
C LYS A 274 -7.17 -37.64 6.80
N LYS A 275 -6.94 -38.20 7.99
CA LYS A 275 -7.89 -39.02 8.75
C LYS A 275 -9.29 -38.40 8.83
N TYR A 276 -9.38 -37.09 9.04
CA TYR A 276 -10.66 -36.39 9.15
C TYR A 276 -11.48 -36.43 7.85
N ILE A 277 -10.83 -36.36 6.69
CA ILE A 277 -11.52 -36.48 5.42
C ILE A 277 -11.81 -37.96 5.10
N GLU A 278 -10.94 -38.88 5.52
CA GLU A 278 -11.12 -40.33 5.31
C GLU A 278 -12.36 -40.88 6.02
N GLU A 279 -12.58 -40.52 7.29
CA GLU A 279 -13.77 -40.87 8.09
C GLU A 279 -15.08 -40.47 7.38
N ILE A 280 -15.04 -39.36 6.64
CA ILE A 280 -16.18 -38.88 5.86
C ILE A 280 -16.26 -39.63 4.54
N THR A 281 -15.12 -39.92 3.90
CA THR A 281 -15.13 -40.63 2.62
C THR A 281 -15.63 -42.07 2.70
N GLU A 282 -15.41 -42.75 3.82
CA GLU A 282 -15.83 -44.14 4.04
C GLU A 282 -17.32 -44.27 4.40
N THR A 283 -17.94 -43.21 4.92
CA THR A 283 -19.39 -43.19 5.11
C THR A 283 -20.05 -42.82 3.79
N GLU A 284 -20.91 -43.69 3.25
CA GLU A 284 -21.80 -43.45 2.09
C GLU A 284 -22.87 -42.36 2.38
N SER A 285 -22.52 -41.35 3.19
CA SER A 285 -23.36 -40.18 3.34
C SER A 285 -23.29 -39.40 2.02
N ASN A 286 -24.36 -39.52 1.25
CA ASN A 286 -24.70 -38.59 0.19
C ASN A 286 -24.81 -37.19 0.81
N LEU A 287 -23.67 -36.50 0.96
CA LEU A 287 -23.63 -35.12 1.44
C LEU A 287 -24.65 -34.32 0.61
N GLY A 288 -25.55 -33.66 1.34
CA GLY A 288 -26.69 -32.94 0.83
C GLY A 288 -26.24 -31.86 -0.15
N TRP A 289 -27.07 -31.65 -1.15
CA TRP A 289 -26.89 -30.63 -2.18
C TRP A 289 -26.51 -29.28 -1.56
N ILE A 290 -25.28 -28.82 -1.81
CA ILE A 290 -24.89 -27.44 -1.55
C ILE A 290 -25.37 -26.66 -2.76
N GLY A 291 -26.38 -25.82 -2.55
CA GLY A 291 -27.03 -25.01 -3.57
C GLY A 291 -26.07 -24.06 -4.30
N ASN A 292 -26.08 -22.78 -3.92
CA ASN A 292 -25.24 -21.76 -4.55
C ASN A 292 -24.09 -21.36 -3.62
N MET A 293 -22.86 -21.38 -4.13
CA MET A 293 -21.64 -20.97 -3.44
C MET A 293 -20.96 -19.81 -4.17
N LYS A 294 -20.70 -18.74 -3.42
CA LYS A 294 -20.00 -17.57 -3.93
C LYS A 294 -18.49 -17.78 -3.92
N LYS A 295 -17.93 -18.27 -2.81
CA LYS A 295 -16.48 -18.56 -2.69
C LYS A 295 -16.23 -19.91 -2.05
N LEU A 296 -15.29 -20.68 -2.59
CA LEU A 296 -14.87 -21.97 -2.05
C LEU A 296 -13.34 -22.05 -1.96
N LYS A 297 -12.83 -22.25 -0.75
CA LYS A 297 -11.40 -22.43 -0.47
C LYS A 297 -11.15 -23.75 0.25
N LEU A 298 -10.41 -24.64 -0.39
CA LEU A 298 -10.04 -25.95 0.16
C LEU A 298 -8.51 -26.07 0.24
N ILE A 299 -7.99 -26.28 1.46
CA ILE A 299 -6.55 -26.34 1.73
C ILE A 299 -6.19 -27.67 2.40
N GLY A 300 -5.13 -28.31 1.89
CA GLY A 300 -4.62 -29.58 2.39
C GLY A 300 -5.51 -30.76 1.99
N PRO A 301 -5.73 -31.75 2.88
CA PRO A 301 -6.66 -32.85 2.66
C PRO A 301 -8.09 -32.43 2.34
N ALA A 302 -8.52 -31.22 2.75
CA ALA A 302 -9.87 -30.72 2.49
C ALA A 302 -10.23 -30.69 0.99
N VAL A 303 -9.23 -30.65 0.11
CA VAL A 303 -9.41 -30.72 -1.34
C VAL A 303 -10.17 -32.00 -1.76
N GLU A 304 -9.99 -33.15 -1.09
CA GLU A 304 -10.73 -34.39 -1.40
C GLU A 304 -12.26 -34.26 -1.19
N ALA A 305 -12.72 -33.23 -0.46
CA ALA A 305 -14.15 -33.01 -0.27
C ALA A 305 -14.83 -32.43 -1.53
N LEU A 306 -14.08 -31.85 -2.47
CA LEU A 306 -14.63 -31.12 -3.63
C LEU A 306 -15.70 -31.90 -4.42
N PRO A 307 -15.49 -33.17 -4.83
CA PRO A 307 -16.50 -33.92 -5.59
C PRO A 307 -17.80 -34.15 -4.82
N ARG A 308 -17.75 -34.08 -3.49
CA ARG A 308 -18.89 -34.33 -2.61
C ARG A 308 -19.72 -33.10 -2.32
N LEU A 309 -19.21 -31.91 -2.62
CA LEU A 309 -19.92 -30.65 -2.40
C LEU A 309 -21.11 -30.46 -3.38
N LYS A 310 -21.28 -31.32 -4.40
CA LYS A 310 -22.45 -31.40 -5.32
C LYS A 310 -23.09 -30.04 -5.63
N LEU A 311 -22.33 -29.17 -6.31
CA LEU A 311 -22.75 -27.82 -6.71
C LEU A 311 -23.89 -27.84 -7.74
N ARG A 312 -24.78 -26.84 -7.71
CA ARG A 312 -25.87 -26.68 -8.70
C ARG A 312 -25.35 -26.45 -10.12
N GLN A 313 -26.15 -26.87 -11.11
CA GLN A 313 -25.90 -26.57 -12.52
C GLN A 313 -25.83 -25.06 -12.80
N GLU A 314 -26.66 -24.28 -12.12
CA GLU A 314 -26.71 -22.82 -12.26
C GLU A 314 -25.72 -22.08 -11.34
N ASN A 315 -24.78 -22.79 -10.70
CA ASN A 315 -23.88 -22.17 -9.74
C ASN A 315 -22.96 -21.14 -10.40
N MET A 316 -23.00 -19.91 -9.86
CA MET A 316 -22.17 -18.77 -10.26
C MET A 316 -21.15 -18.48 -9.16
N MET A 317 -19.99 -19.12 -9.23
CA MET A 317 -18.93 -18.98 -8.24
C MET A 317 -18.04 -17.78 -8.57
N GLU A 318 -17.80 -16.89 -7.62
CA GLU A 318 -16.82 -15.82 -7.75
C GLU A 318 -15.39 -16.33 -7.65
N GLU A 319 -15.12 -17.30 -6.77
CA GLU A 319 -13.75 -17.74 -6.46
C GLU A 319 -13.67 -19.20 -6.02
N LEU A 320 -12.83 -19.99 -6.68
CA LEU A 320 -12.45 -21.35 -6.31
C LEU A 320 -10.94 -21.44 -6.06
N VAL A 321 -10.54 -21.77 -4.84
CA VAL A 321 -9.13 -21.93 -4.46
C VAL A 321 -8.88 -23.33 -3.94
N LEU A 322 -7.97 -24.06 -4.59
CA LEU A 322 -7.52 -25.38 -4.15
C LEU A 322 -6.00 -25.37 -3.93
N ASP A 323 -5.55 -25.73 -2.73
CA ASP A 323 -4.11 -25.86 -2.40
C ASP A 323 -3.85 -27.21 -1.73
N ALA A 324 -3.20 -28.13 -2.45
CA ALA A 324 -2.83 -29.44 -1.92
C ALA A 324 -1.30 -29.58 -1.85
N TYR A 325 -0.75 -29.53 -0.64
CA TYR A 325 0.71 -29.63 -0.42
C TYR A 325 1.27 -31.05 -0.50
N THR A 326 0.43 -32.08 -0.60
CA THR A 326 0.83 -33.49 -0.73
C THR A 326 0.00 -34.20 -1.79
N HIS A 327 0.64 -35.00 -2.67
CA HIS A 327 -0.06 -35.80 -3.70
C HIS A 327 -1.14 -36.71 -3.13
N GLY A 328 -0.90 -37.28 -1.94
CA GLY A 328 -1.85 -38.16 -1.25
C GLY A 328 -3.26 -37.58 -1.08
N TYR A 329 -3.38 -36.24 -1.00
CA TYR A 329 -4.65 -35.52 -0.79
C TYR A 329 -5.49 -35.29 -2.03
N ILE A 330 -5.06 -35.79 -3.18
CA ILE A 330 -5.83 -35.68 -4.42
C ILE A 330 -6.03 -37.04 -5.09
N THR A 331 -5.40 -38.10 -4.56
CA THR A 331 -5.39 -39.44 -5.16
C THR A 331 -6.79 -39.98 -5.48
N LYS A 332 -7.78 -39.73 -4.61
CA LYS A 332 -9.18 -40.13 -4.86
C LYS A 332 -9.79 -39.36 -6.04
N ILE A 333 -9.54 -38.06 -6.14
CA ILE A 333 -10.01 -37.21 -7.23
C ILE A 333 -9.36 -37.64 -8.56
N LEU A 334 -8.07 -37.98 -8.54
CA LEU A 334 -7.36 -38.37 -9.75
C LEU A 334 -7.89 -39.66 -10.40
N ARG A 335 -8.51 -40.54 -9.62
CA ARG A 335 -9.17 -41.77 -10.11
C ARG A 335 -10.49 -41.51 -10.83
N MET A 336 -11.05 -40.31 -10.69
CA MET A 336 -12.29 -39.93 -11.37
C MET A 336 -12.03 -39.66 -12.86
N GLU A 337 -13.08 -39.75 -13.67
CA GLU A 337 -13.02 -39.41 -15.10
C GLU A 337 -12.73 -37.91 -15.30
N ASN A 338 -12.15 -37.55 -16.45
CA ASN A 338 -11.96 -36.13 -16.79
C ASN A 338 -13.31 -35.44 -16.95
N SER A 339 -13.37 -34.16 -16.58
CA SER A 339 -14.61 -33.38 -16.62
C SER A 339 -15.79 -34.02 -15.85
N SER A 340 -15.52 -34.74 -14.76
CA SER A 340 -16.54 -35.38 -13.91
C SER A 340 -16.97 -34.51 -12.73
N ILE A 341 -16.18 -33.51 -12.34
CA ILE A 341 -16.46 -32.63 -11.21
C ILE A 341 -17.07 -31.33 -11.72
N TRP A 342 -18.39 -31.22 -11.64
CA TRP A 342 -19.11 -30.00 -12.01
C TRP A 342 -18.82 -28.84 -11.04
N VAL A 343 -18.36 -27.69 -11.56
CA VAL A 343 -18.09 -26.47 -10.78
C VAL A 343 -18.94 -25.25 -11.19
N GLY A 344 -19.75 -25.37 -12.25
CA GLY A 344 -20.59 -24.27 -12.75
C GLY A 344 -19.81 -23.21 -13.53
N LYS A 345 -20.26 -21.95 -13.45
CA LYS A 345 -19.49 -20.79 -13.91
C LYS A 345 -18.58 -20.31 -12.79
N VAL A 346 -17.28 -20.14 -13.06
CA VAL A 346 -16.26 -19.75 -12.08
C VAL A 346 -15.55 -18.50 -12.58
N ARG A 347 -15.68 -17.37 -11.85
CA ARG A 347 -15.00 -16.12 -12.19
C ARG A 347 -13.50 -16.18 -11.88
N LYS A 348 -13.08 -16.76 -10.76
CA LYS A 348 -11.65 -16.89 -10.41
C LYS A 348 -11.30 -18.31 -9.98
N LEU A 349 -10.28 -18.90 -10.60
CA LEU A 349 -9.79 -20.24 -10.27
C LEU A 349 -8.30 -20.18 -9.91
N LEU A 350 -7.96 -20.56 -8.67
CA LEU A 350 -6.58 -20.63 -8.20
C LEU A 350 -6.23 -22.06 -7.77
N LEU A 351 -5.31 -22.70 -8.49
CA LEU A 351 -4.83 -24.05 -8.18
C LEU A 351 -3.35 -24.01 -7.82
N LYS A 352 -3.01 -24.54 -6.64
CA LYS A 352 -1.64 -24.54 -6.11
C LYS A 352 -1.14 -25.95 -5.83
N LYS A 353 0.16 -26.16 -6.10
CA LYS A 353 0.90 -27.39 -5.81
C LYS A 353 0.23 -28.60 -6.47
N HIS A 354 -0.04 -29.68 -5.73
CA HIS A 354 -0.65 -30.88 -6.31
C HIS A 354 -2.09 -30.64 -6.80
N ALA A 355 -2.81 -29.65 -6.27
CA ALA A 355 -4.21 -29.39 -6.65
C ALA A 355 -4.37 -29.06 -8.14
N ILE A 356 -3.30 -28.66 -8.82
CA ILE A 356 -3.30 -28.43 -10.26
C ILE A 356 -3.71 -29.68 -11.05
N GLN A 357 -3.36 -30.88 -10.60
CA GLN A 357 -3.74 -32.14 -11.27
C GLN A 357 -5.26 -32.38 -11.27
N ILE A 358 -6.02 -31.61 -10.49
CA ILE A 358 -7.49 -31.66 -10.49
C ILE A 358 -8.06 -30.90 -11.69
N LEU A 359 -7.31 -29.98 -12.31
CA LEU A 359 -7.80 -29.15 -13.41
C LEU A 359 -8.49 -29.96 -14.54
N PRO A 360 -7.95 -31.09 -15.05
CA PRO A 360 -8.63 -31.91 -16.05
C PRO A 360 -9.92 -32.59 -15.55
N LYS A 361 -10.09 -32.70 -14.24
CA LYS A 361 -11.26 -33.32 -13.61
C LYS A 361 -12.42 -32.34 -13.45
N LEU A 362 -12.15 -31.03 -13.50
CA LEU A 362 -13.17 -29.99 -13.42
C LEU A 362 -13.96 -29.89 -14.72
N LYS A 363 -15.27 -29.70 -14.60
CA LYS A 363 -16.20 -29.39 -15.69
C LYS A 363 -16.83 -28.03 -15.44
N PHE A 364 -16.50 -27.08 -16.30
CA PHE A 364 -17.07 -25.76 -16.34
C PHE A 364 -18.32 -25.74 -17.22
N HIS A 365 -19.16 -24.74 -17.02
CA HIS A 365 -20.25 -24.43 -17.95
C HIS A 365 -19.69 -23.98 -19.32
N ASP A 366 -20.40 -24.25 -20.41
CA ASP A 366 -19.91 -23.93 -21.78
C ASP A 366 -19.70 -22.41 -21.98
N GLU A 367 -20.61 -21.60 -21.45
CA GLU A 367 -20.52 -20.12 -21.38
C GLU A 367 -19.67 -19.60 -20.20
N ASN A 368 -18.66 -20.34 -19.74
CA ASN A 368 -17.81 -19.87 -18.65
C ASN A 368 -16.89 -18.73 -19.13
N GLU A 369 -17.03 -17.56 -18.51
CA GLU A 369 -16.14 -16.41 -18.71
C GLU A 369 -15.40 -16.14 -17.39
N MET A 370 -14.14 -16.55 -17.34
CA MET A 370 -13.29 -16.45 -16.16
C MET A 370 -12.54 -15.12 -16.15
N GLU A 371 -12.59 -14.40 -15.03
CA GLU A 371 -11.77 -13.22 -14.79
C GLU A 371 -10.30 -13.60 -14.56
N GLU A 372 -10.02 -14.68 -13.84
CA GLU A 372 -8.65 -15.07 -13.51
C GLU A 372 -8.45 -16.58 -13.39
N LEU A 373 -7.49 -17.12 -14.12
CA LEU A 373 -6.96 -18.48 -13.97
C LEU A 373 -5.52 -18.41 -13.48
N GLY A 374 -5.28 -18.75 -12.22
CA GLY A 374 -3.95 -18.75 -11.60
C GLY A 374 -3.49 -20.17 -11.23
N LEU A 375 -2.38 -20.61 -11.82
CA LEU A 375 -1.79 -21.93 -11.55
C LEU A 375 -0.35 -21.77 -11.03
N SER A 376 0.01 -22.45 -9.93
CA SER A 376 1.37 -22.41 -9.37
C SER A 376 1.89 -23.76 -8.89
N ALA A 377 2.98 -24.26 -9.49
CA ALA A 377 3.58 -25.57 -9.18
C ALA A 377 5.10 -25.49 -8.97
N CYS A 378 5.57 -25.82 -7.76
CA CYS A 378 6.99 -25.81 -7.44
C CYS A 378 7.78 -27.07 -7.87
N THR A 379 7.11 -28.19 -8.18
CA THR A 379 7.77 -29.47 -8.54
C THR A 379 7.16 -30.06 -9.83
N PRO A 380 7.92 -30.83 -10.64
CA PRO A 380 7.39 -31.39 -11.90
C PRO A 380 6.32 -32.45 -11.62
N GLY A 381 6.45 -33.16 -10.49
CA GLY A 381 5.46 -34.11 -10.00
C GLY A 381 4.07 -33.51 -9.79
N HIS A 382 3.93 -32.18 -9.68
CA HIS A 382 2.64 -31.51 -9.59
C HIS A 382 1.86 -31.51 -10.91
N ILE A 383 2.48 -31.76 -12.06
CA ILE A 383 1.83 -31.63 -13.37
C ILE A 383 2.02 -32.85 -14.28
N THR A 384 2.77 -33.86 -13.86
CA THR A 384 3.17 -35.02 -14.68
C THR A 384 2.01 -35.65 -15.47
N GLU A 385 0.84 -35.82 -14.86
CA GLU A 385 -0.32 -36.41 -15.55
C GLU A 385 -0.92 -35.47 -16.60
N ILE A 386 -0.90 -34.17 -16.36
CA ILE A 386 -1.39 -33.17 -17.32
C ILE A 386 -0.49 -33.11 -18.55
N LEU A 387 0.83 -33.23 -18.38
CA LEU A 387 1.77 -33.17 -19.50
C LEU A 387 1.60 -34.32 -20.51
N LYS A 388 1.07 -35.47 -20.06
CA LYS A 388 0.74 -36.62 -20.91
C LYS A 388 -0.52 -36.41 -21.76
N MET A 389 -1.33 -35.40 -21.44
CA MET A 389 -2.57 -35.14 -22.16
C MET A 389 -2.32 -34.53 -23.54
N GLU A 390 -3.32 -34.65 -24.42
CA GLU A 390 -3.32 -34.03 -25.74
C GLU A 390 -3.37 -32.49 -25.66
N ARG A 391 -3.03 -31.83 -26.76
CA ARG A 391 -3.11 -30.35 -26.82
C ARG A 391 -4.56 -29.90 -26.74
N ASN A 392 -4.79 -28.76 -26.08
CA ASN A 392 -6.11 -28.16 -25.91
C ASN A 392 -7.16 -29.10 -25.26
N SER A 393 -6.74 -30.17 -24.58
CA SER A 393 -7.66 -31.16 -23.99
C SER A 393 -8.34 -30.67 -22.71
N ILE A 394 -7.83 -29.59 -22.10
CA ILE A 394 -8.36 -29.02 -20.85
C ILE A 394 -9.14 -27.76 -21.20
N TRP A 395 -10.44 -27.89 -21.42
CA TRP A 395 -11.32 -26.75 -21.73
C TRP A 395 -11.56 -25.87 -20.50
N VAL A 396 -11.24 -24.58 -20.58
CA VAL A 396 -11.45 -23.58 -19.50
C VAL A 396 -12.40 -22.44 -19.89
N GLY A 397 -12.88 -22.40 -21.13
CA GLY A 397 -13.77 -21.36 -21.65
C GLY A 397 -13.03 -20.10 -22.09
N LYS A 398 -13.62 -18.93 -21.84
CA LYS A 398 -12.95 -17.63 -22.00
C LYS A 398 -12.24 -17.25 -20.70
N VAL A 399 -11.06 -16.67 -20.80
CA VAL A 399 -10.22 -16.25 -19.66
C VAL A 399 -9.72 -14.84 -19.93
N LYS A 400 -9.94 -13.92 -18.99
CA LYS A 400 -9.42 -12.55 -19.05
C LYS A 400 -7.97 -12.48 -18.56
N VAL A 401 -7.66 -13.05 -17.40
CA VAL A 401 -6.31 -13.05 -16.83
C VAL A 401 -5.80 -14.49 -16.67
N LEU A 402 -4.66 -14.79 -17.28
CA LEU A 402 -3.99 -16.09 -17.16
C LEU A 402 -2.62 -15.92 -16.49
N LYS A 403 -2.45 -16.51 -15.30
CA LYS A 403 -1.20 -16.49 -14.53
C LYS A 403 -0.65 -17.89 -14.36
N LEU A 404 0.53 -18.15 -14.92
CA LEU A 404 1.22 -19.43 -14.77
C LEU A 404 2.58 -19.23 -14.12
N GLU A 405 2.78 -19.88 -12.98
CA GLU A 405 4.03 -19.86 -12.24
C GLU A 405 4.73 -21.23 -12.26
N ASN A 406 6.04 -21.18 -12.46
CA ASN A 406 6.96 -22.30 -12.36
C ASN A 406 6.60 -23.45 -13.32
N TYR A 407 6.51 -24.70 -12.84
CA TYR A 407 6.24 -25.84 -13.73
C TYR A 407 4.91 -25.73 -14.50
N THR A 408 3.93 -24.94 -14.00
CA THR A 408 2.62 -24.81 -14.68
C THR A 408 2.69 -24.23 -16.08
N MET A 409 3.82 -23.62 -16.45
CA MET A 409 4.12 -23.26 -17.83
C MET A 409 3.88 -24.42 -18.80
N GLY A 410 4.29 -25.65 -18.46
CA GLY A 410 4.07 -26.83 -19.30
C GLY A 410 2.59 -27.17 -19.57
N ILE A 411 1.66 -26.60 -18.79
CA ILE A 411 0.21 -26.76 -18.97
C ILE A 411 -0.32 -25.84 -20.07
N LEU A 412 0.35 -24.73 -20.38
CA LEU A 412 -0.14 -23.74 -21.35
C LEU A 412 -0.59 -24.37 -22.68
N PRO A 413 0.16 -25.29 -23.32
CA PRO A 413 -0.28 -25.95 -24.56
C PRO A 413 -1.44 -26.94 -24.41
N LYS A 414 -1.80 -27.30 -23.18
CA LYS A 414 -2.88 -28.24 -22.85
C LYS A 414 -4.21 -27.53 -22.60
N LEU A 415 -4.17 -26.21 -22.34
CA LEU A 415 -5.36 -25.40 -22.12
C LEU A 415 -6.10 -25.16 -23.44
N GLY A 416 -7.34 -25.62 -23.51
CA GLY A 416 -8.30 -25.24 -24.55
C GLY A 416 -8.95 -23.92 -24.15
N ILE A 417 -8.46 -22.83 -24.73
CA ILE A 417 -9.03 -21.48 -24.61
C ILE A 417 -9.89 -21.21 -25.84
N HIS A 418 -11.02 -20.54 -25.65
CA HIS A 418 -11.93 -20.18 -26.76
C HIS A 418 -11.21 -19.39 -27.86
N LYS A 419 -11.57 -19.62 -29.14
CA LYS A 419 -10.89 -18.97 -30.29
C LYS A 419 -11.03 -17.45 -30.29
N GLU A 420 -12.18 -16.96 -29.85
CA GLU A 420 -12.53 -15.53 -29.71
C GLU A 420 -12.13 -14.96 -28.34
N ASN A 421 -11.17 -15.58 -27.65
CA ASN A 421 -10.75 -15.07 -26.35
C ASN A 421 -9.94 -13.78 -26.51
N GLU A 422 -10.31 -12.77 -25.73
CA GLU A 422 -9.56 -11.52 -25.58
C GLU A 422 -8.98 -11.48 -24.16
N LEU A 423 -7.70 -11.83 -24.03
CA LEU A 423 -6.97 -11.77 -22.76
C LEU A 423 -6.74 -10.30 -22.37
N GLU A 424 -7.14 -9.95 -21.16
CA GLU A 424 -6.69 -8.72 -20.51
C GLU A 424 -5.21 -8.85 -20.09
N GLU A 425 -4.79 -10.00 -19.56
CA GLU A 425 -3.41 -10.19 -19.10
C GLU A 425 -2.93 -11.64 -19.20
N LEU A 426 -1.70 -11.81 -19.69
CA LEU A 426 -0.93 -13.04 -19.60
C LEU A 426 0.37 -12.79 -18.81
N ASP A 427 0.45 -13.28 -17.57
CA ASP A 427 1.66 -13.21 -16.72
C ASP A 427 2.26 -14.61 -16.54
N LEU A 428 3.49 -14.76 -17.02
CA LEU A 428 4.19 -16.04 -17.06
C LEU A 428 5.53 -15.91 -16.37
N ASN A 429 5.77 -16.78 -15.40
CA ASN A 429 6.96 -16.73 -14.57
C ASN A 429 7.62 -18.11 -14.47
N ALA A 430 8.89 -18.22 -14.88
CA ALA A 430 9.66 -19.46 -14.75
C ALA A 430 11.09 -19.25 -14.24
N TYR A 431 11.37 -19.66 -13.00
CA TYR A 431 12.68 -19.43 -12.36
C TYR A 431 13.81 -20.34 -12.86
N ILE A 432 13.50 -21.54 -13.35
CA ILE A 432 14.50 -22.50 -13.88
C ILE A 432 14.10 -22.99 -15.28
N PRO A 433 15.06 -23.40 -16.12
CA PRO A 433 14.77 -23.79 -17.51
C PRO A 433 13.91 -25.06 -17.60
N GLY A 434 13.99 -25.94 -16.60
CA GLY A 434 13.19 -27.16 -16.53
C GLY A 434 11.68 -26.92 -16.54
N TYR A 435 11.23 -25.72 -16.16
CA TYR A 435 9.80 -25.36 -16.12
C TYR A 435 9.18 -25.18 -17.51
N ILE A 436 9.99 -24.81 -18.50
CA ILE A 436 9.54 -24.54 -19.88
C ILE A 436 9.99 -25.60 -20.88
N ALA A 437 10.69 -26.65 -20.42
CA ALA A 437 11.36 -27.62 -21.28
C ALA A 437 10.41 -28.34 -22.26
N GLU A 438 9.14 -28.51 -21.90
CA GLU A 438 8.13 -29.07 -22.81
C GLU A 438 7.74 -28.08 -23.92
N ILE A 439 7.47 -26.82 -23.56
CA ILE A 439 7.11 -25.77 -24.52
C ILE A 439 8.24 -25.52 -25.52
N LEU A 440 9.49 -25.52 -25.06
CA LEU A 440 10.64 -25.26 -25.93
C LEU A 440 10.81 -26.28 -27.06
N ARG A 441 10.32 -27.52 -26.88
CA ARG A 441 10.34 -28.57 -27.92
C ARG A 441 9.28 -28.35 -29.00
N MET A 442 8.33 -27.45 -28.78
CA MET A 442 7.26 -27.17 -29.72
C MET A 442 7.76 -26.29 -30.87
N GLU A 443 7.05 -26.33 -32.00
CA GLU A 443 7.28 -25.41 -33.12
C GLU A 443 6.96 -23.96 -32.73
N ASN A 444 7.57 -23.00 -33.40
CA ASN A 444 7.27 -21.59 -33.18
C ASN A 444 5.82 -21.27 -33.58
N LYS A 445 5.19 -20.29 -32.92
CA LYS A 445 3.78 -19.91 -33.15
C LYS A 445 2.78 -21.06 -33.00
N SER A 446 3.09 -22.07 -32.18
CA SER A 446 2.22 -23.24 -31.96
C SER A 446 1.25 -23.06 -30.79
N ILE A 447 1.45 -22.06 -29.94
CA ILE A 447 0.59 -21.76 -28.79
C ILE A 447 -0.31 -20.58 -29.15
N TRP A 448 -1.61 -20.84 -29.34
CA TRP A 448 -2.62 -19.81 -29.58
C TRP A 448 -3.34 -19.45 -28.28
N ILE A 449 -3.42 -18.16 -27.97
CA ILE A 449 -4.04 -17.63 -26.74
C ILE A 449 -5.08 -16.52 -27.01
N GLY A 450 -5.34 -16.20 -28.28
CA GLY A 450 -6.27 -15.14 -28.67
C GLY A 450 -5.61 -13.78 -28.84
N LYS A 451 -6.42 -12.71 -28.80
CA LYS A 451 -5.93 -11.32 -28.67
C LYS A 451 -5.53 -11.08 -27.22
N MET A 452 -4.54 -10.25 -26.96
CA MET A 452 -4.08 -9.93 -25.60
C MET A 452 -3.77 -8.45 -25.44
N LYS A 453 -4.14 -7.88 -24.29
CA LYS A 453 -3.80 -6.49 -23.93
C LYS A 453 -2.45 -6.39 -23.21
N VAL A 454 -2.18 -7.27 -22.25
CA VAL A 454 -0.93 -7.25 -21.47
C VAL A 454 -0.21 -8.59 -21.57
N LEU A 455 1.09 -8.56 -21.89
CA LEU A 455 1.96 -9.73 -21.90
C LEU A 455 3.20 -9.48 -21.02
N LYS A 456 3.32 -10.24 -19.93
CA LYS A 456 4.43 -10.20 -18.98
C LYS A 456 5.15 -11.53 -18.94
N LEU A 457 6.42 -11.56 -19.33
CA LEU A 457 7.26 -12.77 -19.24
C LEU A 457 8.45 -12.51 -18.33
N LYS A 458 8.58 -13.31 -17.28
CA LYS A 458 9.64 -13.17 -16.27
C LYS A 458 10.59 -14.37 -16.32
N TRP A 459 11.88 -14.09 -16.22
CA TRP A 459 12.95 -15.08 -16.14
C TRP A 459 12.96 -16.02 -17.36
N TYR A 460 13.05 -17.34 -17.19
CA TYR A 460 13.05 -18.29 -18.31
C TYR A 460 11.76 -18.26 -19.13
N ALA A 461 10.63 -17.74 -18.60
CA ALA A 461 9.39 -17.66 -19.35
C ALA A 461 9.54 -16.82 -20.63
N ALA A 462 10.51 -15.90 -20.67
CA ALA A 462 10.83 -15.16 -21.89
C ALA A 462 11.10 -16.08 -23.08
N GLU A 463 11.83 -17.20 -22.91
CA GLU A 463 12.17 -18.10 -24.03
C GLU A 463 10.95 -18.71 -24.74
N ILE A 464 9.76 -18.66 -24.14
CA ILE A 464 8.55 -19.13 -24.79
C ILE A 464 7.95 -18.12 -25.76
N LEU A 465 8.44 -16.87 -25.79
CA LEU A 465 7.94 -15.80 -26.66
C LEU A 465 7.83 -16.22 -28.14
N PRO A 466 8.85 -16.85 -28.78
CA PRO A 466 8.71 -17.30 -30.17
C PRO A 466 7.68 -18.43 -30.38
N LYS A 467 7.25 -19.09 -29.29
CA LYS A 467 6.26 -20.18 -29.31
C LYS A 467 4.82 -19.65 -29.26
N ILE A 468 4.62 -18.45 -28.72
CA ILE A 468 3.32 -17.78 -28.66
C ILE A 468 2.96 -17.23 -30.05
N ARG A 469 1.74 -17.53 -30.52
CA ARG A 469 1.16 -16.96 -31.73
C ARG A 469 0.34 -15.73 -31.36
N ILE A 470 0.93 -14.54 -31.55
CA ILE A 470 0.24 -13.26 -31.42
C ILE A 470 -0.54 -12.98 -32.71
N HIS A 471 -1.81 -12.56 -32.58
CA HIS A 471 -2.65 -12.20 -33.72
C HIS A 471 -2.07 -10.99 -34.49
N GLU A 472 -2.28 -10.92 -35.80
CA GLU A 472 -1.71 -9.84 -36.63
C GLU A 472 -2.30 -8.47 -36.27
N GLU A 473 -3.60 -8.42 -36.00
CA GLU A 473 -4.31 -7.21 -35.55
C GLU A 473 -4.26 -7.01 -34.01
N ASN A 474 -3.28 -7.58 -33.32
CA ASN A 474 -3.20 -7.42 -31.87
C ASN A 474 -2.69 -6.02 -31.51
N GLU A 475 -3.46 -5.31 -30.70
CA GLU A 475 -3.09 -4.01 -30.12
C GLU A 475 -2.90 -4.18 -28.60
N MET A 476 -1.65 -4.30 -28.16
CA MET A 476 -1.30 -4.44 -26.73
C MET A 476 -1.31 -3.09 -26.03
N GLU A 477 -1.78 -3.09 -24.79
CA GLU A 477 -1.55 -2.00 -23.85
C GLU A 477 -0.11 -2.07 -23.31
N GLU A 478 0.40 -3.27 -22.98
CA GLU A 478 1.73 -3.43 -22.36
C GLU A 478 2.42 -4.73 -22.77
N PHE A 479 3.70 -4.65 -23.14
CA PHE A 479 4.61 -5.78 -23.33
C PHE A 479 5.83 -5.62 -22.43
N GLY A 480 5.94 -6.47 -21.41
CA GLY A 480 6.97 -6.40 -20.36
C GLY A 480 7.81 -7.66 -20.26
N LEU A 481 9.14 -7.51 -20.24
CA LEU A 481 10.10 -8.60 -20.05
C LEU A 481 11.10 -8.26 -18.92
N ASP A 482 11.25 -9.14 -17.93
CA ASP A 482 12.26 -9.03 -16.86
C ASP A 482 13.13 -10.29 -16.80
N ILE A 483 14.42 -10.14 -17.10
CA ILE A 483 15.33 -11.25 -17.38
C ILE A 483 16.66 -11.06 -16.65
N GLU A 484 16.88 -11.87 -15.62
CA GLU A 484 18.04 -11.77 -14.73
C GLU A 484 19.35 -12.30 -15.34
N SER A 485 19.27 -13.28 -16.26
CA SER A 485 20.43 -14.03 -16.74
C SER A 485 20.39 -14.24 -18.27
N PRO A 486 21.53 -14.23 -18.99
CA PRO A 486 21.53 -14.36 -20.44
C PRO A 486 21.08 -15.76 -20.92
N GLU A 487 21.20 -16.79 -20.09
CA GLU A 487 20.72 -18.15 -20.38
C GLU A 487 19.19 -18.21 -20.52
N GLN A 488 18.48 -17.23 -19.97
CA GLN A 488 17.01 -17.14 -20.04
C GLN A 488 16.51 -16.61 -21.40
N ILE A 489 17.41 -16.26 -22.32
CA ILE A 489 17.11 -15.76 -23.66
C ILE A 489 17.97 -16.38 -24.75
N ALA A 490 18.76 -17.41 -24.43
CA ALA A 490 19.70 -18.01 -25.36
C ALA A 490 19.00 -18.56 -26.61
N GLY A 491 17.78 -19.08 -26.47
CA GLY A 491 16.94 -19.50 -27.58
C GLY A 491 16.46 -18.35 -28.45
N ILE A 492 16.04 -17.24 -27.84
CA ILE A 492 15.56 -16.04 -28.56
C ILE A 492 16.68 -15.38 -29.36
N LEU A 493 17.87 -15.26 -28.78
CA LEU A 493 18.98 -14.56 -29.42
C LEU A 493 19.51 -15.28 -30.67
N LYS A 494 19.14 -16.55 -30.89
CA LYS A 494 19.40 -17.31 -32.13
C LYS A 494 18.45 -16.93 -33.27
N ALA A 495 17.31 -16.31 -32.97
CA ALA A 495 16.37 -15.88 -33.99
C ALA A 495 16.96 -14.73 -34.83
N GLU A 496 16.49 -14.58 -36.06
CA GLU A 496 16.85 -13.46 -36.92
C GLU A 496 16.32 -12.14 -36.33
N ASN A 497 16.95 -11.02 -36.70
CA ASN A 497 16.44 -9.70 -36.29
C ASN A 497 15.06 -9.45 -36.91
N ASN A 498 14.17 -8.76 -36.19
CA ASN A 498 12.79 -8.50 -36.64
C ASN A 498 12.00 -9.78 -37.00
N SER A 499 12.27 -10.91 -36.35
CA SER A 499 11.58 -12.18 -36.63
C SER A 499 10.42 -12.48 -35.66
N ILE A 500 10.41 -11.88 -34.48
CA ILE A 500 9.41 -12.11 -33.44
C ILE A 500 8.33 -11.03 -33.53
N TRP A 501 7.21 -11.38 -34.14
CA TRP A 501 6.05 -10.49 -34.27
C TRP A 501 5.40 -10.19 -32.92
N ILE A 502 5.27 -8.91 -32.57
CA ILE A 502 4.57 -8.45 -31.36
C ILE A 502 3.39 -7.51 -31.63
N GLY A 503 3.09 -7.19 -32.90
CA GLY A 503 1.93 -6.37 -33.25
C GLY A 503 2.10 -4.88 -32.95
N LYS A 504 0.98 -4.20 -32.65
CA LYS A 504 0.93 -2.82 -32.15
C LYS A 504 0.94 -2.85 -30.62
N MET A 505 1.61 -1.91 -29.97
CA MET A 505 1.66 -1.78 -28.52
C MET A 505 1.82 -0.34 -28.03
N LYS A 506 1.20 -0.02 -26.90
CA LYS A 506 1.35 1.29 -26.24
C LYS A 506 2.59 1.38 -25.36
N MET A 507 2.93 0.33 -24.62
CA MET A 507 4.09 0.31 -23.71
C MET A 507 5.00 -0.88 -23.98
N LEU A 508 6.31 -0.62 -24.11
CA LEU A 508 7.38 -1.62 -24.19
C LEU A 508 8.33 -1.44 -23.01
N GLU A 509 8.36 -2.42 -22.10
CA GLU A 509 9.26 -2.43 -20.94
C GLU A 509 10.22 -3.63 -21.01
N LEU A 510 11.52 -3.36 -21.10
CA LEU A 510 12.56 -4.37 -21.12
C LEU A 510 13.58 -4.11 -20.01
N GLU A 511 13.66 -5.02 -19.04
CA GLU A 511 14.60 -4.94 -17.94
C GLU A 511 15.73 -5.98 -18.07
N LYS A 512 16.93 -5.56 -17.67
CA LYS A 512 18.13 -6.39 -17.55
C LYS A 512 18.51 -7.02 -18.90
N HIS A 513 18.65 -8.35 -18.98
CA HIS A 513 18.99 -9.03 -20.23
C HIS A 513 17.89 -8.95 -21.29
N ALA A 514 16.65 -8.60 -20.91
CA ALA A 514 15.56 -8.47 -21.86
C ALA A 514 15.83 -7.42 -22.94
N VAL A 515 16.64 -6.41 -22.60
CA VAL A 515 17.07 -5.39 -23.54
C VAL A 515 17.71 -6.00 -24.78
N GLU A 516 18.49 -7.09 -24.66
CA GLU A 516 19.12 -7.80 -25.79
C GLU A 516 18.11 -8.38 -26.80
N ILE A 517 16.85 -8.58 -26.40
CA ILE A 517 15.80 -9.08 -27.28
C ILE A 517 15.29 -7.97 -28.22
N LEU A 518 15.47 -6.69 -27.90
CA LEU A 518 14.90 -5.57 -28.65
C LEU A 518 15.10 -5.68 -30.18
N PRO A 519 16.30 -6.00 -30.74
CA PRO A 519 16.47 -6.15 -32.19
C PRO A 519 15.78 -7.37 -32.82
N LYS A 520 15.32 -8.31 -32.00
CA LYS A 520 14.59 -9.51 -32.43
C LYS A 520 13.10 -9.26 -32.58
N LEU A 521 12.58 -8.22 -31.92
CA LEU A 521 11.18 -7.86 -31.95
C LEU A 521 10.82 -7.18 -33.27
N ARG A 522 9.72 -7.61 -33.88
CA ARG A 522 9.11 -6.98 -35.06
C ARG A 522 7.87 -6.23 -34.61
N ILE A 523 8.02 -4.91 -34.51
CA ILE A 523 6.97 -3.95 -34.19
C ILE A 523 6.26 -3.55 -35.48
N HIS A 524 4.94 -3.41 -35.44
CA HIS A 524 4.15 -2.94 -36.59
C HIS A 524 4.63 -1.55 -37.05
N GLU A 525 4.65 -1.28 -38.36
CA GLU A 525 5.16 -0.02 -38.92
C GLU A 525 4.35 1.22 -38.48
N GLU A 526 3.02 1.07 -38.44
CA GLU A 526 2.08 2.07 -37.92
C GLU A 526 2.02 2.15 -36.38
N ASN A 527 2.95 1.52 -35.64
CA ASN A 527 2.89 1.54 -34.19
C ASN A 527 3.13 2.96 -33.63
N VAL A 528 2.20 3.41 -32.81
CA VAL A 528 2.32 4.63 -32.00
C VAL A 528 2.42 4.22 -30.53
N MET A 529 3.64 4.16 -30.05
CA MET A 529 3.98 3.78 -28.67
C MET A 529 3.88 5.00 -27.76
N ASP A 530 3.18 4.85 -26.64
CA ASP A 530 3.15 5.86 -25.58
C ASP A 530 4.50 5.86 -24.81
N GLU A 531 5.06 4.69 -24.49
CA GLU A 531 6.30 4.59 -23.71
C GLU A 531 7.23 3.43 -24.10
N LEU A 532 8.52 3.74 -24.27
CA LEU A 532 9.64 2.81 -24.38
C LEU A 532 10.51 2.92 -23.12
N SER A 533 10.51 1.90 -22.27
CA SER A 533 11.32 1.82 -21.04
C SER A 533 12.36 0.72 -21.13
N LEU A 534 13.64 1.08 -21.11
CA LEU A 534 14.76 0.13 -21.13
C LEU A 534 15.68 0.35 -19.92
N GLU A 535 15.97 -0.72 -19.17
CA GLU A 535 16.92 -0.69 -18.06
C GLU A 535 17.94 -1.82 -18.18
N ALA A 536 19.24 -1.49 -18.24
CA ALA A 536 20.31 -2.49 -18.25
C ALA A 536 21.33 -2.22 -17.11
N CYS A 537 21.42 -3.13 -16.16
CA CYS A 537 22.27 -3.05 -14.97
C CYS A 537 23.77 -3.21 -15.26
N PHE A 538 24.14 -3.93 -16.33
CA PHE A 538 25.54 -4.16 -16.70
C PHE A 538 25.75 -4.19 -18.21
N SER A 539 26.96 -3.83 -18.67
CA SER A 539 27.30 -3.71 -20.10
C SER A 539 27.08 -5.00 -20.91
N GLY A 540 27.24 -6.16 -20.27
CA GLY A 540 26.97 -7.46 -20.87
C GLY A 540 25.55 -7.58 -21.45
N GLN A 541 24.57 -6.89 -20.87
CA GLN A 541 23.15 -6.89 -21.28
C GLN A 541 22.85 -6.09 -22.54
N ILE A 542 23.85 -5.41 -23.11
CA ILE A 542 23.65 -4.58 -24.31
C ILE A 542 24.73 -4.83 -25.37
N ILE A 543 25.74 -5.66 -25.07
CA ILE A 543 26.93 -5.82 -25.91
C ILE A 543 26.59 -6.25 -27.35
N ARG A 544 25.55 -7.05 -27.54
CA ARG A 544 25.10 -7.49 -28.86
C ARG A 544 24.49 -6.35 -29.65
N ILE A 545 23.73 -5.47 -28.99
CA ILE A 545 23.11 -4.28 -29.60
C ILE A 545 24.18 -3.24 -29.96
N LEU A 546 25.16 -3.03 -29.08
CA LEU A 546 26.24 -2.07 -29.34
C LEU A 546 27.08 -2.40 -30.58
N ARG A 547 27.23 -3.70 -30.90
CA ARG A 547 27.92 -4.18 -32.11
C ARG A 547 27.14 -3.95 -33.40
N MET A 548 25.84 -3.65 -33.31
CA MET A 548 25.03 -3.33 -34.48
C MET A 548 25.38 -1.93 -35.00
N GLU A 549 25.09 -1.67 -36.28
CA GLU A 549 25.22 -0.33 -36.85
C GLU A 549 24.28 0.66 -36.15
N ASN A 550 24.61 1.96 -36.16
CA ASN A 550 23.70 2.99 -35.66
C ASN A 550 22.42 3.00 -36.49
N LYS A 551 21.30 3.39 -35.88
CA LYS A 551 19.99 3.38 -36.54
C LYS A 551 19.67 1.99 -37.15
N SER A 552 19.74 0.94 -36.35
CA SER A 552 19.47 -0.45 -36.78
C SER A 552 18.29 -1.10 -36.08
N VAL A 553 17.73 -0.47 -35.04
CA VAL A 553 16.64 -1.01 -34.22
C VAL A 553 15.41 -0.10 -34.36
N TRP A 554 14.44 -0.54 -35.16
CA TRP A 554 13.19 0.21 -35.38
C TRP A 554 12.24 0.11 -34.18
N VAL A 555 11.80 1.26 -33.65
CA VAL A 555 10.85 1.33 -32.52
C VAL A 555 9.52 2.03 -32.86
N GLY A 556 9.34 2.50 -34.10
CA GLY A 556 8.12 3.18 -34.54
C GLY A 556 8.04 4.66 -34.16
N LYS A 557 6.81 5.17 -34.02
CA LYS A 557 6.52 6.47 -33.38
C LYS A 557 6.46 6.24 -31.86
N VAL A 558 7.19 7.02 -31.07
CA VAL A 558 7.28 6.87 -29.61
C VAL A 558 7.10 8.23 -28.96
N LYS A 559 6.18 8.37 -28.00
CA LYS A 559 5.99 9.62 -27.25
C LYS A 559 7.01 9.79 -26.14
N THR A 560 7.22 8.75 -25.32
CA THR A 560 8.13 8.77 -24.17
C THR A 560 9.23 7.72 -24.31
N VAL A 561 10.48 8.14 -24.13
CA VAL A 561 11.65 7.23 -24.09
C VAL A 561 12.35 7.36 -22.73
N ARG A 562 12.39 6.28 -21.97
CA ARG A 562 13.11 6.17 -20.69
C ARG A 562 14.25 5.16 -20.80
N LEU A 563 15.49 5.62 -20.71
CA LEU A 563 16.67 4.76 -20.73
C LEU A 563 17.43 4.88 -19.41
N LYS A 564 17.62 3.76 -18.72
CA LYS A 564 18.31 3.71 -17.43
C LYS A 564 19.59 2.89 -17.51
N ARG A 565 20.62 3.36 -16.81
CA ARG A 565 21.93 2.72 -16.67
C ARG A 565 22.57 2.44 -18.04
N TYR A 566 23.06 1.23 -18.30
CA TYR A 566 23.71 0.90 -19.57
C TYR A 566 22.77 1.02 -20.77
N ALA A 567 21.46 0.90 -20.60
CA ALA A 567 20.51 1.02 -21.71
C ALA A 567 20.56 2.39 -22.40
N VAL A 568 21.11 3.41 -21.73
CA VAL A 568 21.39 4.72 -22.32
C VAL A 568 22.29 4.59 -23.56
N GLU A 569 23.27 3.69 -23.58
CA GLU A 569 24.16 3.48 -24.74
C GLU A 569 23.45 2.95 -26.00
N ILE A 570 22.21 2.49 -25.87
CA ILE A 570 21.40 2.01 -27.00
C ILE A 570 20.78 3.16 -27.79
N LEU A 571 20.71 4.38 -27.22
CA LEU A 571 20.06 5.52 -27.86
C LEU A 571 20.49 5.75 -29.33
N PRO A 572 21.79 5.71 -29.71
CA PRO A 572 22.22 5.87 -31.12
C PRO A 572 21.80 4.73 -32.05
N LYS A 573 21.39 3.59 -31.50
CA LYS A 573 20.97 2.39 -32.24
C LYS A 573 19.49 2.42 -32.59
N LEU A 574 18.69 3.19 -31.87
CA LEU A 574 17.25 3.30 -32.08
C LEU A 574 16.94 4.11 -33.35
N ILE A 575 15.98 3.62 -34.14
CA ILE A 575 15.35 4.33 -35.25
C ILE A 575 13.94 4.68 -34.81
N MET A 576 13.71 5.97 -34.59
CA MET A 576 12.39 6.55 -34.44
C MET A 576 11.92 7.09 -35.79
N HIS A 577 10.61 7.14 -36.01
CA HIS A 577 10.03 7.74 -37.21
C HIS A 577 10.52 9.20 -37.40
N SER A 578 10.69 9.66 -38.64
CA SER A 578 11.21 11.03 -38.94
C SER A 578 10.32 12.14 -38.37
N GLU A 579 9.00 11.93 -38.41
CA GLU A 579 7.97 12.81 -37.84
C GLU A 579 7.78 12.65 -36.31
N ASN A 580 8.68 11.95 -35.61
CA ASN A 580 8.48 11.71 -34.19
C ASN A 580 8.70 13.00 -33.37
N GLU A 581 7.66 13.44 -32.67
CA GLU A 581 7.73 14.51 -31.68
C GLU A 581 7.67 13.87 -30.28
N LEU A 582 8.82 13.82 -29.60
CA LEU A 582 8.92 13.23 -28.26
C LEU A 582 8.23 14.14 -27.24
N GLU A 583 7.29 13.58 -26.49
CA GLU A 583 6.74 14.22 -25.30
C GLU A 583 7.79 14.23 -24.19
N GLU A 584 8.53 13.14 -24.00
CA GLU A 584 9.58 13.04 -22.98
C GLU A 584 10.75 12.16 -23.42
N LEU A 585 11.98 12.65 -23.21
CA LEU A 585 13.21 11.88 -23.24
C LEU A 585 13.88 11.93 -21.86
N SER A 586 13.91 10.80 -21.17
CA SER A 586 14.48 10.66 -19.82
C SER A 586 15.64 9.68 -19.82
N LEU A 587 16.85 10.19 -19.53
CA LEU A 587 18.08 9.39 -19.49
C LEU A 587 18.71 9.46 -18.09
N THR A 588 18.92 8.30 -17.46
CA THR A 588 19.54 8.22 -16.13
C THR A 588 20.76 7.30 -16.15
N ALA A 589 21.95 7.85 -15.85
CA ALA A 589 23.18 7.07 -15.82
C ALA A 589 23.97 7.30 -14.52
N TYR A 590 24.02 6.31 -13.64
CA TYR A 590 24.70 6.43 -12.34
C TYR A 590 26.24 6.27 -12.39
N ASN A 591 26.80 5.70 -13.46
CA ASN A 591 28.25 5.47 -13.64
C ASN A 591 28.72 6.01 -15.00
N PRO A 592 30.01 6.37 -15.16
CA PRO A 592 30.52 6.89 -16.44
C PRO A 592 30.54 5.81 -17.53
N GLU A 593 30.70 4.55 -17.14
CA GLU A 593 30.67 3.38 -18.03
C GLU A 593 29.31 3.21 -18.73
N HIS A 594 28.23 3.73 -18.14
CA HIS A 594 26.89 3.66 -18.74
C HIS A 594 26.72 4.53 -19.99
N ILE A 595 27.68 5.42 -20.27
CA ILE A 595 27.61 6.37 -21.39
C ILE A 595 28.94 6.46 -22.15
N ALA A 596 29.89 5.60 -21.86
CA ALA A 596 31.26 5.69 -22.35
C ALA A 596 31.31 5.61 -23.88
N GLY A 597 30.49 4.76 -24.48
CA GLY A 597 30.36 4.63 -25.93
C GLY A 597 29.78 5.90 -26.58
N ILE A 598 28.74 6.47 -25.97
CA ILE A 598 28.11 7.70 -26.48
C ILE A 598 29.08 8.89 -26.41
N LEU A 599 29.87 9.02 -25.35
CA LEU A 599 30.80 10.14 -25.20
C LEU A 599 31.89 10.20 -26.28
N GLN A 600 32.14 9.09 -26.99
CA GLN A 600 33.10 9.01 -28.11
C GLN A 600 32.50 9.46 -29.44
N THR A 601 31.18 9.60 -29.54
CA THR A 601 30.49 10.06 -30.74
C THR A 601 30.69 11.55 -30.99
N GLU A 602 30.48 12.01 -32.22
CA GLU A 602 30.51 13.43 -32.56
C GLU A 602 29.35 14.18 -31.90
N ASN A 603 29.52 15.50 -31.68
CA ASN A 603 28.43 16.33 -31.15
C ASN A 603 27.28 16.39 -32.16
N ASN A 604 26.05 16.47 -31.66
CA ASN A 604 24.81 16.44 -32.46
C ASN A 604 24.62 15.18 -33.34
N SER A 605 25.40 14.12 -33.15
CA SER A 605 25.31 12.90 -33.97
C SER A 605 24.11 12.01 -33.63
N ILE A 606 23.54 12.15 -32.43
CA ILE A 606 22.39 11.37 -31.97
C ILE A 606 21.11 12.20 -32.18
N TRP A 607 20.52 12.07 -33.36
CA TRP A 607 19.29 12.79 -33.69
C TRP A 607 18.09 12.31 -32.87
N VAL A 608 17.49 13.22 -32.10
CA VAL A 608 16.29 12.96 -31.28
C VAL A 608 15.04 13.71 -31.77
N GLY A 609 15.17 14.55 -32.80
CA GLY A 609 14.04 15.30 -33.36
C GLY A 609 13.59 16.46 -32.48
N LYS A 610 12.27 16.65 -32.37
CA LYS A 610 11.65 17.60 -31.45
C LYS A 610 11.35 16.90 -30.12
N VAL A 611 11.63 17.58 -29.01
CA VAL A 611 11.49 17.07 -27.64
C VAL A 611 10.83 18.14 -26.77
N LYS A 612 9.66 17.82 -26.21
CA LYS A 612 8.95 18.71 -25.26
C LYS A 612 9.60 18.70 -23.89
N VAL A 613 9.94 17.53 -23.34
CA VAL A 613 10.60 17.39 -22.03
C VAL A 613 11.89 16.60 -22.16
N LEU A 614 13.01 17.19 -21.76
CA LEU A 614 14.32 16.53 -21.72
C LEU A 614 14.84 16.45 -20.28
N GLN A 615 14.95 15.24 -19.76
CA GLN A 615 15.46 14.96 -18.42
C GLN A 615 16.75 14.16 -18.50
N LEU A 616 17.84 14.73 -17.98
CA LEU A 616 19.14 14.06 -17.91
C LEU A 616 19.62 14.00 -16.46
N GLU A 617 19.85 12.80 -15.96
CA GLU A 617 20.27 12.56 -14.58
C GLU A 617 21.66 11.92 -14.47
N SER A 618 22.42 12.40 -13.50
CA SER A 618 23.77 11.95 -13.15
C SER A 618 24.74 12.06 -14.34
N TYR A 619 25.42 10.99 -14.74
CA TYR A 619 26.34 11.00 -15.88
C TYR A 619 25.63 11.27 -17.20
N ALA A 620 24.32 10.99 -17.33
CA ALA A 620 23.58 11.15 -18.58
C ALA A 620 23.55 12.60 -19.05
N VAL A 621 23.75 13.56 -18.15
CA VAL A 621 23.97 14.97 -18.48
C VAL A 621 25.12 15.15 -19.48
N GLY A 622 26.17 14.33 -19.39
CA GLY A 622 27.30 14.29 -20.31
C GLY A 622 26.93 14.01 -21.78
N ILE A 623 25.73 13.46 -22.02
CA ILE A 623 25.22 13.14 -23.37
C ILE A 623 24.61 14.37 -24.04
N LEU A 624 24.24 15.43 -23.30
CA LEU A 624 23.56 16.59 -23.86
C LEU A 624 24.22 17.15 -25.14
N PRO A 625 25.56 17.34 -25.24
CA PRO A 625 26.19 17.83 -26.47
C PRO A 625 26.14 16.85 -27.65
N LYS A 626 25.83 15.59 -27.39
CA LYS A 626 25.75 14.52 -28.40
C LYS A 626 24.35 14.44 -29.03
N LEU A 627 23.34 15.01 -28.37
CA LEU A 627 21.96 15.03 -28.86
C LEU A 627 21.81 16.07 -29.96
N GLY A 628 21.38 15.64 -31.15
CA GLY A 628 20.91 16.51 -32.22
C GLY A 628 19.44 16.84 -32.01
N ILE A 629 19.18 18.04 -31.48
CA ILE A 629 17.83 18.60 -31.28
C ILE A 629 17.48 19.49 -32.49
N HIS A 630 16.25 19.38 -32.98
CA HIS A 630 15.78 20.18 -34.11
C HIS A 630 15.92 21.70 -33.87
N GLU A 631 16.23 22.47 -34.92
CA GLU A 631 16.44 23.92 -34.80
C GLU A 631 15.18 24.66 -34.34
N GLU A 632 14.02 24.22 -34.81
CA GLU A 632 12.70 24.74 -34.43
C GLU A 632 12.13 24.10 -33.15
N ASN A 633 12.96 23.47 -32.31
CA ASN A 633 12.46 22.82 -31.10
C ASN A 633 11.94 23.84 -30.08
N GLU A 634 10.69 23.65 -29.67
CA GLU A 634 10.06 24.38 -28.56
C GLU A 634 9.88 23.45 -27.37
N MET A 635 10.88 23.44 -26.49
CA MET A 635 10.92 22.61 -25.29
C MET A 635 10.09 23.23 -24.17
N GLU A 636 9.21 22.44 -23.57
CA GLU A 636 8.48 22.81 -22.37
C GLU A 636 9.39 22.79 -21.13
N GLU A 637 10.25 21.78 -21.01
CA GLU A 637 11.13 21.62 -19.85
C GLU A 637 12.47 20.95 -20.18
N LEU A 638 13.55 21.55 -19.68
CA LEU A 638 14.90 20.98 -19.63
C LEU A 638 15.32 20.81 -18.16
N ASP A 639 15.41 19.57 -17.67
CA ASP A 639 15.89 19.26 -16.31
C ASP A 639 17.23 18.51 -16.36
N LEU A 640 18.28 19.14 -15.81
CA LEU A 640 19.62 18.57 -15.73
C LEU A 640 20.06 18.44 -14.26
N SER A 641 20.31 17.22 -13.81
CA SER A 641 20.75 16.95 -12.43
C SER A 641 22.04 16.14 -12.41
N ALA A 642 23.15 16.74 -11.95
CA ALA A 642 24.45 16.05 -11.91
C ALA A 642 25.10 16.08 -10.51
N TYR A 643 25.17 14.95 -9.81
CA TYR A 643 25.67 14.87 -8.44
C TYR A 643 27.21 14.96 -8.30
N GLY A 644 27.96 14.58 -9.34
CA GLY A 644 29.43 14.60 -9.39
C GLY A 644 29.97 15.58 -10.45
N PHE A 645 31.16 16.15 -10.20
CA PHE A 645 31.81 17.09 -11.13
C PHE A 645 32.35 16.36 -12.36
N GLU A 646 32.82 15.14 -12.17
CA GLU A 646 33.28 14.22 -13.21
C GLU A 646 32.21 13.92 -14.26
N TYR A 647 30.93 14.14 -13.94
CA TYR A 647 29.79 13.91 -14.85
C TYR A 647 29.75 14.93 -15.98
N ILE A 648 30.31 16.12 -15.74
CA ILE A 648 30.19 17.27 -16.64
C ILE A 648 31.56 17.81 -17.09
N ALA A 649 32.67 17.27 -16.58
CA ALA A 649 34.01 17.79 -16.84
C ALA A 649 34.35 17.92 -18.34
N LYS A 650 33.83 17.02 -19.18
CA LYS A 650 33.98 17.13 -20.65
C LYS A 650 33.18 18.29 -21.23
N ILE A 651 31.95 18.51 -20.76
CA ILE A 651 31.09 19.62 -21.18
C ILE A 651 31.72 20.96 -20.81
N LEU A 652 32.32 21.08 -19.63
CA LEU A 652 32.89 22.34 -19.17
C LEU A 652 34.11 22.81 -19.99
N ARG A 653 34.80 21.89 -20.68
CA ARG A 653 35.90 22.21 -21.60
C ARG A 653 35.41 22.74 -22.94
N MET A 654 34.12 22.63 -23.24
CA MET A 654 33.55 23.18 -24.47
C MET A 654 33.47 24.70 -24.39
N GLU A 655 33.44 25.35 -25.56
CA GLU A 655 33.21 26.78 -25.67
C GLU A 655 31.85 27.17 -25.09
N SER A 656 31.73 28.39 -24.58
CA SER A 656 30.46 28.91 -24.06
C SER A 656 29.42 29.04 -25.18
N ASN A 657 28.15 28.80 -24.87
CA ASN A 657 27.06 28.78 -25.87
C ASN A 657 27.29 27.79 -27.04
N SER A 658 27.92 26.64 -26.78
CA SER A 658 28.18 25.62 -27.82
C SER A 658 27.09 24.55 -27.92
N ILE A 659 26.22 24.42 -26.91
CA ILE A 659 25.19 23.36 -26.86
C ILE A 659 23.82 23.95 -27.20
N TRP A 660 23.32 23.67 -28.39
CA TRP A 660 22.00 24.13 -28.81
C TRP A 660 20.87 23.37 -28.13
N VAL A 661 19.90 24.09 -27.53
CA VAL A 661 18.70 23.48 -26.88
C VAL A 661 17.37 24.03 -27.41
N GLY A 662 17.39 24.92 -28.42
CA GLY A 662 16.19 25.51 -28.98
C GLY A 662 15.57 26.62 -28.12
N ARG A 663 14.24 26.76 -28.19
CA ARG A 663 13.43 27.57 -27.28
C ARG A 663 13.07 26.69 -26.08
N VAL A 664 13.19 27.20 -24.86
CA VAL A 664 12.94 26.47 -23.62
C VAL A 664 12.03 27.30 -22.72
N LYS A 665 10.90 26.75 -22.29
CA LYS A 665 9.99 27.42 -21.35
C LYS A 665 10.51 27.32 -19.91
N LYS A 666 10.87 26.11 -19.45
CA LYS A 666 11.38 25.86 -18.09
C LYS A 666 12.77 25.24 -18.13
N LEU A 667 13.70 25.84 -17.38
CA LEU A 667 15.06 25.34 -17.23
C LEU A 667 15.34 25.04 -15.75
N SER A 668 15.50 23.76 -15.41
CA SER A 668 15.84 23.28 -14.07
C SER A 668 17.26 22.71 -14.09
N LEU A 669 18.16 23.30 -13.30
CA LEU A 669 19.52 22.79 -13.15
C LEU A 669 19.82 22.52 -11.67
N LYS A 670 20.21 21.29 -11.37
CA LYS A 670 20.47 20.83 -10.00
C LYS A 670 21.91 20.36 -9.85
N HIS A 671 22.50 20.65 -8.69
CA HIS A 671 23.85 20.23 -8.33
C HIS A 671 24.91 20.74 -9.34
N ASN A 672 25.86 19.92 -9.78
CA ASN A 672 26.85 20.32 -10.79
C ASN A 672 26.21 20.64 -12.15
N GLY A 673 24.97 20.20 -12.41
CA GLY A 673 24.27 20.51 -13.66
C GLY A 673 24.15 22.00 -13.91
N ILE A 674 24.23 22.82 -12.85
CA ILE A 674 24.23 24.27 -12.95
C ILE A 674 25.41 24.80 -13.76
N GLU A 675 26.61 24.21 -13.64
CA GLU A 675 27.82 24.63 -14.38
C GLU A 675 27.66 24.56 -15.91
N ILE A 676 26.68 23.80 -16.38
CA ILE A 676 26.36 23.68 -17.81
C ILE A 676 25.64 24.92 -18.33
N LEU A 677 25.06 25.76 -17.45
CA LEU A 677 24.31 26.94 -17.85
C LEU A 677 25.10 27.86 -18.79
N SER A 678 26.41 28.05 -18.57
CA SER A 678 27.26 28.88 -19.45
C SER A 678 27.56 28.25 -20.81
N LYS A 679 27.28 26.95 -20.97
CA LYS A 679 27.50 26.18 -22.19
C LYS A 679 26.24 26.05 -23.04
N LEU A 680 25.06 26.29 -22.47
CA LEU A 680 23.78 26.25 -23.19
C LEU A 680 23.62 27.46 -24.12
N ARG A 681 23.29 27.18 -25.37
CA ARG A 681 22.84 28.16 -26.38
C ARG A 681 21.33 28.07 -26.49
N ILE A 682 20.65 29.02 -25.85
CA ILE A 682 19.20 29.20 -25.94
C ILE A 682 18.90 30.21 -27.06
N HIS A 683 17.80 30.02 -27.79
CA HIS A 683 17.36 30.94 -28.85
C HIS A 683 17.25 32.39 -28.34
N GLY A 684 17.71 33.37 -29.12
CA GLY A 684 17.81 34.78 -28.68
C GLY A 684 16.47 35.43 -28.29
N GLU A 685 15.39 35.02 -28.95
CA GLU A 685 14.01 35.46 -28.67
C GLU A 685 13.30 34.64 -27.57
N ASN A 686 14.00 33.72 -26.90
CA ASN A 686 13.38 32.87 -25.90
C ASN A 686 12.89 33.68 -24.69
N VAL A 687 11.67 33.39 -24.26
CA VAL A 687 11.09 33.90 -23.02
C VAL A 687 10.95 32.73 -22.05
N LEU A 688 11.86 32.65 -21.08
CA LEU A 688 11.81 31.62 -20.03
C LEU A 688 10.60 31.89 -19.12
N GLU A 689 9.71 30.92 -19.00
CA GLU A 689 8.68 30.92 -17.97
C GLU A 689 9.30 30.72 -16.58
N GLU A 690 10.31 29.85 -16.47
CA GLU A 690 11.00 29.58 -15.21
C GLU A 690 12.47 29.19 -15.41
N LEU A 691 13.36 29.80 -14.62
CA LEU A 691 14.73 29.35 -14.39
C LEU A 691 14.88 28.94 -12.93
N SER A 692 15.14 27.66 -12.68
CA SER A 692 15.27 27.08 -11.34
C SER A 692 16.66 26.46 -11.15
N LEU A 693 17.45 27.01 -10.23
CA LEU A 693 18.81 26.53 -9.92
C LEU A 693 18.91 26.12 -8.45
N SER A 694 19.41 24.91 -8.17
CA SER A 694 19.58 24.43 -6.79
C SER A 694 20.92 23.72 -6.56
N ALA A 695 21.80 24.33 -5.75
CA ALA A 695 23.13 23.81 -5.45
C ALA A 695 23.26 23.46 -3.96
N LYS A 696 23.42 22.17 -3.62
CA LYS A 696 23.60 21.74 -2.22
C LYS A 696 24.98 22.05 -1.64
N CYS A 697 26.00 22.22 -2.48
CA CYS A 697 27.39 22.47 -2.08
C CYS A 697 27.97 23.62 -2.92
N PRO A 698 28.92 24.41 -2.37
CA PRO A 698 29.53 25.53 -3.10
C PRO A 698 30.42 25.03 -4.25
N THR A 699 30.99 23.83 -4.13
CA THR A 699 31.81 23.19 -5.18
C THR A 699 31.08 23.05 -6.51
N TYR A 700 29.75 22.91 -6.47
CA TYR A 700 28.88 22.73 -7.64
C TYR A 700 28.71 23.98 -8.50
N ILE A 701 29.23 25.13 -8.08
CA ILE A 701 29.09 26.40 -8.80
C ILE A 701 30.43 27.14 -8.98
N THR A 702 31.55 26.50 -8.62
CA THR A 702 32.88 27.13 -8.63
C THR A 702 33.37 27.54 -10.01
N GLY A 703 32.96 26.85 -11.07
CA GLY A 703 33.28 27.22 -12.45
C GLY A 703 32.56 28.50 -12.84
N ILE A 704 31.23 28.52 -12.69
CA ILE A 704 30.39 29.69 -12.97
C ILE A 704 30.81 30.92 -12.16
N LEU A 705 31.22 30.76 -10.91
CA LEU A 705 31.65 31.91 -10.11
C LEU A 705 32.93 32.57 -10.64
N LYS A 706 33.74 31.87 -11.44
CA LYS A 706 34.92 32.43 -12.12
C LYS A 706 34.59 33.20 -13.39
N GLU A 707 33.40 33.00 -13.95
CA GLU A 707 32.94 33.76 -15.11
C GLU A 707 32.80 35.25 -14.76
N GLU A 708 32.88 36.12 -15.77
CA GLU A 708 32.66 37.55 -15.58
C GLU A 708 31.22 37.83 -15.13
N ASP A 709 31.02 38.90 -14.37
CA ASP A 709 29.66 39.31 -13.98
C ASP A 709 28.82 39.64 -15.21
N ARG A 710 27.56 39.20 -15.22
CA ARG A 710 26.63 39.37 -16.35
C ARG A 710 27.15 38.79 -17.68
N SER A 711 27.94 37.73 -17.62
CA SER A 711 28.40 36.98 -18.80
C SER A 711 27.38 35.95 -19.28
N ILE A 712 26.54 35.40 -18.39
CA ILE A 712 25.59 34.32 -18.71
C ILE A 712 24.27 34.93 -19.17
N TRP A 713 24.05 34.94 -20.48
CA TRP A 713 22.80 35.42 -21.05
C TRP A 713 21.64 34.46 -20.79
N THR A 714 20.57 34.96 -20.19
CA THR A 714 19.35 34.17 -19.88
C THR A 714 18.10 34.69 -20.59
N GLY A 715 18.22 35.73 -21.42
CA GLY A 715 17.08 36.29 -22.16
C GLY A 715 16.09 37.04 -21.27
N LYS A 716 14.81 37.02 -21.68
CA LYS A 716 13.68 37.47 -20.87
C LYS A 716 13.19 36.30 -20.02
N MET A 717 12.87 36.53 -18.75
CA MET A 717 12.39 35.50 -17.83
C MET A 717 11.25 35.99 -16.94
N LYS A 718 10.22 35.15 -16.78
CA LYS A 718 9.08 35.43 -15.89
C LYS A 718 9.39 35.06 -14.44
N ARG A 719 9.99 33.89 -14.18
CA ARG A 719 10.26 33.40 -12.83
C ARG A 719 11.71 32.96 -12.66
N LEU A 720 12.37 33.43 -11.60
CA LEU A 720 13.72 33.04 -11.22
C LEU A 720 13.72 32.46 -9.81
N VAL A 721 14.08 31.20 -9.67
CA VAL A 721 14.17 30.48 -8.40
C VAL A 721 15.61 30.05 -8.17
N LEU A 722 16.27 30.62 -7.17
CA LEU A 722 17.62 30.23 -6.77
C LEU A 722 17.62 29.69 -5.35
N GLU A 723 18.09 28.46 -5.18
CA GLU A 723 18.14 27.79 -3.89
C GLU A 723 19.56 27.45 -3.43
N ARG A 724 19.77 27.57 -2.13
CA ARG A 724 20.99 27.20 -1.40
C ARG A 724 22.21 27.98 -1.93
N TYR A 725 23.25 27.31 -2.44
CA TYR A 725 24.44 27.98 -2.96
C TYR A 725 24.20 28.63 -4.34
N ALA A 726 23.16 28.21 -5.08
CA ALA A 726 22.90 28.72 -6.43
C ALA A 726 22.57 30.22 -6.45
N VAL A 727 22.21 30.80 -5.30
CA VAL A 727 22.01 32.24 -5.14
C VAL A 727 23.24 33.07 -5.50
N GLU A 728 24.46 32.51 -5.36
CA GLU A 728 25.70 33.22 -5.71
C GLU A 728 25.86 33.44 -7.22
N ILE A 729 25.14 32.67 -8.03
CA ILE A 729 25.16 32.80 -9.49
C ILE A 729 24.40 34.04 -9.95
N LEU A 730 23.57 34.65 -9.09
CA LEU A 730 22.75 35.81 -9.47
C LEU A 730 23.58 36.96 -10.06
N SER A 731 24.82 37.22 -9.60
CA SER A 731 25.67 38.27 -10.18
C SER A 731 26.21 37.92 -11.58
N LYS A 732 26.23 36.63 -11.92
CA LYS A 732 26.71 36.10 -13.21
C LYS A 732 25.63 36.12 -14.28
N LEU A 733 24.36 36.12 -13.88
CA LEU A 733 23.23 36.18 -14.82
C LEU A 733 23.08 37.57 -15.43
N ARG A 734 22.99 37.61 -16.76
CA ARG A 734 22.64 38.81 -17.52
C ARG A 734 21.14 38.81 -17.81
N ILE A 735 20.39 39.47 -16.95
CA ILE A 735 18.94 39.70 -17.10
C ILE A 735 18.72 40.87 -18.08
N HIS A 736 17.82 40.70 -19.06
CA HIS A 736 17.47 41.75 -20.01
C HIS A 736 17.03 43.05 -19.29
N GLY A 737 17.44 44.22 -19.79
CA GLY A 737 17.16 45.52 -19.16
C GLY A 737 15.65 45.79 -18.98
N GLU A 738 14.87 45.43 -20.00
CA GLU A 738 13.40 45.53 -20.03
C GLU A 738 12.67 44.30 -19.45
N ASN A 739 13.34 43.45 -18.66
CA ASN A 739 12.70 42.27 -18.12
C ASN A 739 11.64 42.64 -17.07
N GLU A 740 10.41 42.16 -17.28
CA GLU A 740 9.32 42.25 -16.30
C GLU A 740 9.10 40.88 -15.64
N MET A 741 9.80 40.66 -14.53
CA MET A 741 9.76 39.39 -13.80
C MET A 741 8.48 39.30 -12.95
N GLU A 742 7.77 38.19 -13.08
CA GLU A 742 6.61 37.85 -12.25
C GLU A 742 7.04 37.44 -10.84
N GLU A 743 8.12 36.66 -10.71
CA GLU A 743 8.61 36.15 -9.42
C GLU A 743 10.14 36.05 -9.37
N LEU A 744 10.74 36.65 -8.35
CA LEU A 744 12.12 36.39 -7.93
C LEU A 744 12.10 35.72 -6.55
N ARG A 745 12.43 34.43 -6.48
CA ARG A 745 12.51 33.68 -5.23
C ARG A 745 13.94 33.25 -4.96
N LEU A 746 14.51 33.77 -3.88
CA LEU A 746 15.85 33.41 -3.41
C LEU A 746 15.74 32.77 -2.03
N ARG A 747 16.36 31.60 -1.85
CA ARG A 747 16.32 30.87 -0.57
C ARG A 747 17.69 30.31 -0.24
N THR A 748 18.29 30.75 0.87
CA THR A 748 19.51 30.11 1.37
C THR A 748 19.55 30.01 2.88
N TYR A 749 19.98 28.85 3.36
CA TYR A 749 20.22 28.56 4.78
C TYR A 749 21.71 28.47 5.10
N VAL A 750 22.55 28.66 4.08
CA VAL A 750 24.01 28.71 4.22
C VAL A 750 24.36 30.02 4.90
N SER A 751 25.31 29.99 5.84
CA SER A 751 25.72 31.18 6.57
C SER A 751 26.28 32.27 5.65
N GLU A 752 26.00 33.53 5.98
CA GLU A 752 26.55 34.74 5.35
C GLU A 752 28.06 34.67 5.11
N LYS A 753 28.81 34.10 6.06
CA LYS A 753 30.27 33.93 5.97
C LYS A 753 30.71 33.14 4.74
N THR A 754 29.83 32.39 4.08
CA THR A 754 30.17 31.55 2.93
C THR A 754 29.82 32.20 1.59
N LEU A 755 28.97 33.24 1.58
CA LEU A 755 28.48 33.85 0.33
C LEU A 755 29.44 34.91 -0.19
N VAL A 756 30.14 34.63 -1.30
CA VAL A 756 31.10 35.56 -1.92
C VAL A 756 30.40 36.82 -2.43
N ILE A 757 29.19 36.66 -2.95
CA ILE A 757 28.38 37.75 -3.52
C ILE A 757 28.12 38.90 -2.53
N LEU A 758 28.05 38.60 -1.22
CA LEU A 758 27.85 39.61 -0.17
C LEU A 758 29.13 40.39 0.13
N ARG A 759 30.31 39.80 -0.07
CA ARG A 759 31.61 40.45 0.20
C ARG A 759 32.12 41.33 -0.93
N ALA A 760 31.64 41.13 -2.16
CA ALA A 760 32.06 41.95 -3.29
C ALA A 760 31.66 43.43 -3.09
N GLU A 761 32.65 44.28 -2.82
CA GLU A 761 32.48 45.73 -2.72
C GLU A 761 32.08 46.26 -4.11
N ASN A 762 30.86 46.79 -4.23
CA ASN A 762 30.27 47.40 -5.45
C ASN A 762 29.56 46.47 -6.46
N SER A 763 29.25 45.22 -6.12
CA SER A 763 28.47 44.32 -7.01
C SER A 763 26.96 44.60 -6.95
N SER A 764 26.51 45.67 -7.64
CA SER A 764 25.07 45.88 -7.81
C SER A 764 24.47 44.93 -8.85
N ILE A 765 23.39 44.25 -8.47
CA ILE A 765 22.71 43.23 -9.26
C ILE A 765 21.43 43.83 -9.82
N TRP A 766 21.38 44.02 -11.13
CA TRP A 766 20.17 44.48 -11.80
C TRP A 766 19.15 43.35 -11.93
N VAL A 767 17.95 43.54 -11.39
CA VAL A 767 16.85 42.55 -11.46
C VAL A 767 15.63 43.04 -12.26
N GLY A 768 15.68 44.26 -12.80
CA GLY A 768 14.59 44.82 -13.61
C GLY A 768 13.35 45.19 -12.80
N LYS A 769 12.16 45.00 -13.38
CA LYS A 769 10.88 45.11 -12.69
C LYS A 769 10.50 43.73 -12.12
N VAL A 770 10.12 43.65 -10.84
CA VAL A 770 9.79 42.41 -10.14
C VAL A 770 8.43 42.54 -9.45
N LYS A 771 7.45 41.75 -9.89
CA LYS A 771 6.09 41.76 -9.31
C LYS A 771 6.04 41.08 -7.94
N ARG A 772 6.75 39.96 -7.76
CA ARG A 772 6.84 39.22 -6.48
C ARG A 772 8.30 38.97 -6.13
N LEU A 773 8.76 39.51 -5.00
CA LEU A 773 10.08 39.21 -4.45
C LEU A 773 9.95 38.39 -3.18
N GLU A 774 10.66 37.28 -3.10
CA GLU A 774 10.76 36.46 -1.89
C GLU A 774 12.22 36.18 -1.53
N LEU A 775 12.62 36.65 -0.35
CA LEU A 775 13.95 36.39 0.21
C LEU A 775 13.79 35.59 1.50
N HIS A 776 14.37 34.39 1.51
CA HIS A 776 14.29 33.45 2.64
C HIS A 776 15.67 33.14 3.19
N GLY A 777 15.85 33.31 4.50
CA GLY A 777 17.07 32.94 5.21
C GLY A 777 18.17 34.01 5.13
N HIS A 778 19.42 33.59 4.97
CA HIS A 778 20.60 34.49 4.93
C HIS A 778 20.63 35.40 3.68
N ILE A 779 19.87 35.07 2.63
CA ILE A 779 19.91 35.83 1.38
C ILE A 779 19.30 37.22 1.48
N ILE A 780 18.62 37.52 2.60
CA ILE A 780 18.03 38.83 2.85
C ILE A 780 19.12 39.91 2.87
N GLU A 781 20.35 39.57 3.30
CA GLU A 781 21.52 40.47 3.25
C GLU A 781 21.92 40.88 1.83
N LEU A 782 21.40 40.20 0.79
CA LEU A 782 21.61 40.61 -0.60
C LEU A 782 20.71 41.78 -1.01
N LEU A 783 19.65 42.07 -0.25
CA LEU A 783 18.66 43.07 -0.61
C LEU A 783 19.26 44.45 -0.95
N PRO A 784 20.23 45.01 -0.19
CA PRO A 784 20.86 46.28 -0.54
C PRO A 784 21.60 46.29 -1.89
N LYS A 785 21.98 45.12 -2.40
CA LYS A 785 22.69 44.96 -3.67
C LYS A 785 21.75 44.78 -4.86
N LEU A 786 20.48 44.47 -4.61
CA LEU A 786 19.46 44.35 -5.67
C LEU A 786 19.06 45.74 -6.16
N ARG A 787 19.22 45.99 -7.47
CA ARG A 787 18.76 47.20 -8.15
C ARG A 787 17.51 46.89 -8.94
N PHE A 788 16.43 47.54 -8.54
CA PHE A 788 15.15 47.51 -9.25
C PHE A 788 15.04 48.67 -10.24
N HIS A 789 14.21 48.52 -11.25
CA HIS A 789 13.82 49.62 -12.12
C HIS A 789 13.14 50.74 -11.34
N LYS A 790 13.32 52.01 -11.74
CA LYS A 790 12.74 53.18 -11.04
C LYS A 790 11.22 53.10 -10.90
N GLU A 791 10.57 52.53 -11.90
CA GLU A 791 9.12 52.30 -11.98
C GLU A 791 8.72 50.91 -11.45
N ASN A 792 9.48 50.33 -10.53
CA ASN A 792 9.14 49.03 -9.97
C ASN A 792 7.91 49.13 -9.07
N GLU A 793 6.85 48.42 -9.46
CA GLU A 793 5.61 48.26 -8.69
C GLU A 793 5.42 46.79 -8.28
N ALA A 794 5.93 46.44 -7.10
CA ALA A 794 5.84 45.08 -6.58
C ALA A 794 4.43 44.82 -6.03
N LYS A 795 3.81 43.74 -6.49
CA LYS A 795 2.57 43.21 -5.91
C LYS A 795 2.82 42.60 -4.53
N MET A 796 3.96 41.93 -4.36
CA MET A 796 4.29 41.23 -3.12
C MET A 796 5.79 41.25 -2.84
N PHE A 797 6.14 41.51 -1.59
CA PHE A 797 7.51 41.57 -1.12
C PHE A 797 7.63 40.83 0.21
N VAL A 798 8.33 39.70 0.23
CA VAL A 798 8.41 38.80 1.41
C VAL A 798 9.85 38.69 1.89
N LEU A 799 10.08 39.00 3.17
CA LEU A 799 11.35 38.75 3.87
C LEU A 799 11.11 37.80 5.06
N ASP A 800 11.64 36.57 5.00
CA ASP A 800 11.56 35.59 6.09
C ASP A 800 12.94 35.23 6.63
N ALA A 801 13.30 35.80 7.79
CA ALA A 801 14.58 35.58 8.45
C ALA A 801 14.42 34.73 9.72
N TYR A 802 14.91 33.49 9.69
CA TYR A 802 14.81 32.57 10.83
C TYR A 802 15.74 32.89 12.01
N TYR A 803 16.88 33.54 11.77
CA TYR A 803 17.87 33.86 12.81
C TYR A 803 18.34 35.32 12.70
N THR A 804 18.74 35.95 13.82
CA THR A 804 19.33 37.30 13.83
C THR A 804 20.53 37.43 12.89
N LYS A 805 21.36 36.38 12.84
CA LYS A 805 22.54 36.28 11.97
C LYS A 805 22.23 36.34 10.47
N HIS A 806 20.96 36.32 10.07
CA HIS A 806 20.55 36.44 8.66
C HIS A 806 20.47 37.90 8.18
N ILE A 807 20.59 38.86 9.10
CA ILE A 807 20.34 40.28 8.82
C ILE A 807 21.35 41.20 9.52
N THR A 808 22.50 40.67 9.96
CA THR A 808 23.40 41.37 10.90
C THR A 808 23.97 42.65 10.29
N GLU A 809 24.48 42.54 9.07
CA GLU A 809 25.08 43.69 8.37
C GLU A 809 24.00 44.71 7.97
N MET A 810 22.80 44.25 7.62
CA MET A 810 21.67 45.14 7.31
C MET A 810 21.26 46.01 8.50
N LEU A 811 21.37 45.51 9.73
CA LEU A 811 21.03 46.29 10.91
C LEU A 811 21.98 47.46 11.15
N LYS A 812 23.25 47.35 10.70
CA LYS A 812 24.26 48.40 10.80
C LYS A 812 24.05 49.54 9.80
N MET A 813 23.27 49.30 8.74
CA MET A 813 23.00 50.32 7.72
C MET A 813 22.20 51.49 8.28
N GLU A 814 22.31 52.66 7.65
CA GLU A 814 21.50 53.83 8.01
C GLU A 814 20.00 53.59 7.78
N LYS A 815 19.17 54.37 8.46
CA LYS A 815 17.70 54.31 8.33
C LYS A 815 17.29 54.66 6.90
N GLU A 816 16.25 54.01 6.37
CA GLU A 816 15.72 54.27 5.01
C GLU A 816 16.79 54.17 3.90
N SER A 817 17.79 53.31 4.07
CA SER A 817 18.89 53.12 3.12
C SER A 817 18.56 52.18 1.97
N ILE A 818 17.51 51.37 2.08
CA ILE A 818 17.17 50.33 1.11
C ILE A 818 15.92 50.71 0.34
N TRP A 819 16.09 51.22 -0.88
CA TRP A 819 14.99 51.59 -1.75
C TRP A 819 14.35 50.37 -2.43
N ILE A 820 13.03 50.16 -2.24
CA ILE A 820 12.29 49.01 -2.79
C ILE A 820 11.13 49.40 -3.72
N GLY A 821 10.96 50.69 -4.03
CA GLY A 821 9.94 51.19 -4.96
C GLY A 821 8.52 51.26 -4.36
N LYS A 822 7.51 51.02 -5.19
CA LYS A 822 6.10 50.88 -4.77
C LYS A 822 5.81 49.41 -4.46
N VAL A 823 5.15 49.12 -3.34
CA VAL A 823 4.85 47.78 -2.85
C VAL A 823 3.40 47.71 -2.36
N LYS A 824 2.59 46.85 -2.99
CA LYS A 824 1.20 46.60 -2.58
C LYS A 824 1.11 45.78 -1.29
N ARG A 825 1.89 44.70 -1.18
CA ARG A 825 1.91 43.84 0.01
C ARG A 825 3.33 43.59 0.49
N LEU A 826 3.61 43.99 1.73
CA LEU A 826 4.91 43.77 2.39
C LEU A 826 4.74 42.75 3.52
N GLU A 827 5.39 41.60 3.43
CA GLU A 827 5.42 40.59 4.48
C GLU A 827 6.79 40.49 5.12
N LEU A 828 6.86 40.76 6.42
CA LEU A 828 8.07 40.59 7.22
C LEU A 828 7.82 39.53 8.29
N LYS A 829 8.58 38.44 8.24
CA LYS A 829 8.42 37.30 9.14
C LYS A 829 9.64 37.11 10.03
N LYS A 830 9.39 36.80 11.30
CA LYS A 830 10.41 36.48 12.31
C LYS A 830 11.43 37.63 12.44
N PHE A 831 12.73 37.37 12.31
CA PHE A 831 13.74 38.44 12.37
C PHE A 831 13.67 39.42 11.19
N GLY A 832 12.98 39.08 10.09
CA GLY A 832 12.81 39.97 8.95
C GLY A 832 12.11 41.27 9.31
N VAL A 833 11.31 41.26 10.39
CA VAL A 833 10.65 42.44 10.95
C VAL A 833 11.65 43.54 11.32
N LYS A 834 12.86 43.20 11.80
CA LYS A 834 13.88 44.20 12.17
C LYS A 834 14.41 45.02 11.01
N ILE A 835 14.17 44.59 9.76
CA ILE A 835 14.59 45.33 8.57
C ILE A 835 13.64 46.48 8.26
N LEU A 836 12.42 46.48 8.83
CA LEU A 836 11.40 47.48 8.54
C LEU A 836 11.91 48.95 8.60
N PRO A 837 12.69 49.39 9.62
CA PRO A 837 13.22 50.75 9.67
C PRO A 837 14.24 51.10 8.57
N LYS A 838 14.79 50.10 7.88
CA LYS A 838 15.81 50.26 6.84
C LYS A 838 15.20 50.38 5.44
N LEU A 839 13.95 49.94 5.27
CA LEU A 839 13.26 50.00 3.98
C LEU A 839 12.79 51.42 3.68
N LYS A 840 12.97 51.83 2.42
CA LYS A 840 12.52 53.11 1.87
C LYS A 840 11.56 52.84 0.72
N LEU A 841 10.30 53.20 0.95
CA LEU A 841 9.23 53.13 -0.04
C LEU A 841 9.17 54.41 -0.87
N HIS A 842 8.58 54.33 -2.06
CA HIS A 842 8.28 55.51 -2.87
C HIS A 842 7.32 56.46 -2.13
N ARG A 843 7.43 57.78 -2.36
CA ARG A 843 6.56 58.78 -1.69
C ARG A 843 5.07 58.57 -1.99
N GLU A 844 4.78 58.14 -3.21
CA GLU A 844 3.42 57.82 -3.70
C GLU A 844 3.07 56.34 -3.48
N ASN A 845 3.66 55.67 -2.49
CA ASN A 845 3.32 54.29 -2.21
C ASN A 845 1.95 54.19 -1.55
N GLU A 846 1.03 53.47 -2.19
CA GLU A 846 -0.25 53.04 -1.62
C GLU A 846 -0.18 51.54 -1.34
N MET A 847 0.04 51.18 -0.08
CA MET A 847 0.16 49.78 0.35
C MET A 847 -1.23 49.18 0.63
N GLU A 848 -1.54 48.02 0.04
CA GLU A 848 -2.75 47.27 0.34
C GLU A 848 -2.64 46.56 1.70
N GLU A 849 -1.48 45.96 2.01
CA GLU A 849 -1.29 45.23 3.27
C GLU A 849 0.16 45.23 3.76
N LEU A 850 0.36 45.58 5.04
CA LEU A 850 1.59 45.29 5.79
C LEU A 850 1.34 44.09 6.71
N PHE A 851 2.03 42.98 6.46
CA PHE A 851 1.95 41.78 7.28
C PHE A 851 3.23 41.61 8.13
N LEU A 852 3.08 41.59 9.45
CA LEU A 852 4.18 41.42 10.40
C LEU A 852 3.96 40.16 11.25
N GLU A 853 4.88 39.21 11.19
CA GLU A 853 4.83 38.00 12.01
C GLU A 853 5.97 37.97 13.04
N ALA A 854 5.63 38.19 14.33
CA ALA A 854 6.59 38.26 15.42
C ALA A 854 6.12 37.51 16.68
N TYR A 855 6.56 36.25 16.85
CA TYR A 855 6.24 35.44 18.05
C TYR A 855 7.22 35.58 19.22
N ARG A 856 8.38 36.20 19.01
CA ARG A 856 9.40 36.39 20.05
C ARG A 856 9.76 37.86 20.17
N ARG A 857 9.90 38.36 21.39
CA ARG A 857 10.32 39.75 21.68
C ARG A 857 11.66 40.11 21.03
N GLU A 858 12.56 39.13 20.96
CA GLU A 858 13.85 39.26 20.28
C GLU A 858 13.74 39.69 18.81
N TYR A 859 12.62 39.36 18.14
CA TYR A 859 12.37 39.76 16.75
C TYR A 859 12.14 41.28 16.61
N ILE A 860 11.79 41.98 17.68
CA ILE A 860 11.38 43.40 17.62
C ILE A 860 12.13 44.31 18.61
N ALA A 861 13.02 43.78 19.44
CA ALA A 861 13.67 44.53 20.53
C ALA A 861 14.22 45.91 20.10
N GLY A 862 14.94 45.98 18.98
CA GLY A 862 15.49 47.25 18.48
C GLY A 862 14.43 48.23 17.91
N ILE A 863 13.25 47.74 17.52
CA ILE A 863 12.12 48.59 17.10
C ILE A 863 11.41 49.20 18.32
N LEU A 864 11.31 48.47 19.43
CA LEU A 864 10.66 48.95 20.66
C LEU A 864 11.34 50.19 21.24
N GLU A 865 12.66 50.27 21.12
CA GLU A 865 13.48 51.40 21.56
C GLU A 865 13.33 52.65 20.69
N MET A 866 12.72 52.53 19.50
CA MET A 866 12.52 53.66 18.61
C MET A 866 11.41 54.59 19.11
N LYS A 867 11.48 55.87 18.74
CA LYS A 867 10.40 56.83 19.02
C LYS A 867 9.10 56.41 18.32
N ASN A 868 7.95 56.80 18.87
CA ASN A 868 6.66 56.55 18.22
C ASN A 868 6.59 57.29 16.88
N LYS A 869 5.88 56.71 15.91
CA LYS A 869 5.79 57.24 14.52
C LYS A 869 7.15 57.53 13.88
N SER A 870 8.16 56.70 14.16
CA SER A 870 9.51 56.88 13.61
C SER A 870 9.78 56.04 12.37
N ILE A 871 8.95 55.05 12.05
CA ILE A 871 9.10 54.16 10.90
C ILE A 871 8.07 54.57 9.83
N ARG A 872 8.52 55.26 8.78
CA ARG A 872 7.63 55.76 7.73
C ARG A 872 7.21 54.66 6.76
N ILE A 873 5.91 54.36 6.70
CA ILE A 873 5.33 53.39 5.76
C ILE A 873 4.63 54.09 4.59
N GLY A 874 4.05 55.27 4.83
CA GLY A 874 3.27 56.01 3.82
C GLY A 874 1.77 55.72 3.92
N ARG A 875 1.06 55.68 2.79
CA ARG A 875 -0.38 55.43 2.76
C ARG A 875 -0.67 53.92 2.70
N MET A 876 -1.61 53.43 3.51
CA MET A 876 -1.88 52.00 3.64
C MET A 876 -3.34 51.67 3.95
N ARG A 877 -3.85 50.53 3.48
CA ARG A 877 -5.24 50.07 3.72
C ARG A 877 -5.39 49.10 4.90
N LYS A 878 -4.40 48.24 5.14
CA LYS A 878 -4.51 47.16 6.12
C LYS A 878 -3.18 46.83 6.78
N ILE A 879 -3.21 46.57 8.10
CA ILE A 879 -2.11 45.94 8.83
C ILE A 879 -2.57 44.59 9.36
N SER A 880 -1.80 43.55 9.08
CA SER A 880 -2.03 42.20 9.60
C SER A 880 -0.89 41.83 10.53
N LEU A 881 -1.19 41.70 11.82
CA LEU A 881 -0.22 41.38 12.85
C LEU A 881 -0.43 39.94 13.30
N LYS A 882 0.64 39.14 13.34
CA LYS A 882 0.59 37.74 13.76
C LYS A 882 1.67 37.44 14.81
N GLY A 883 1.24 36.98 15.97
CA GLY A 883 2.12 36.67 17.11
C GLY A 883 2.10 37.77 18.19
N TYR A 884 2.33 37.36 19.45
CA TYR A 884 2.11 38.18 20.65
C TYR A 884 2.82 39.54 20.66
N TYR A 885 3.97 39.65 19.98
CA TYR A 885 4.79 40.87 20.01
C TYR A 885 4.52 41.79 18.80
N ALA A 886 3.78 41.34 17.79
CA ALA A 886 3.57 42.13 16.56
C ALA A 886 2.77 43.42 16.83
N GLU A 887 1.85 43.42 17.80
CA GLU A 887 1.06 44.59 18.21
C GLU A 887 1.91 45.74 18.77
N GLU A 888 3.00 45.44 19.47
CA GLU A 888 3.88 46.45 20.06
C GLU A 888 4.57 47.32 18.99
N ILE A 889 4.68 46.83 17.74
CA ILE A 889 5.27 47.56 16.61
C ILE A 889 4.35 48.69 16.14
N PHE A 890 3.03 48.56 16.31
CA PHE A 890 2.04 49.47 15.72
C PHE A 890 2.28 50.93 16.08
N SER A 891 2.56 51.20 17.36
CA SER A 891 2.87 52.56 17.88
C SER A 891 4.11 53.21 17.24
N LYS A 892 4.99 52.42 16.61
CA LYS A 892 6.24 52.87 16.00
C LYS A 892 6.08 53.26 14.54
N LEU A 893 4.99 52.85 13.90
CA LEU A 893 4.72 53.10 12.49
C LEU A 893 4.14 54.50 12.27
N ASP A 894 4.60 55.17 11.22
CA ASP A 894 4.07 56.44 10.70
C ASP A 894 3.41 56.17 9.34
N PHE A 895 2.08 56.15 9.33
CA PHE A 895 1.27 55.84 8.16
C PHE A 895 -0.04 56.63 8.14
N THR A 896 -0.62 56.75 6.95
CA THR A 896 -1.96 57.31 6.74
C THR A 896 -2.88 56.19 6.28
N GLU A 897 -4.03 56.04 6.93
CA GLU A 897 -4.98 54.98 6.60
C GLU A 897 -5.83 55.40 5.39
N ILE A 898 -5.96 54.50 4.42
CA ILE A 898 -6.84 54.69 3.26
C ILE A 898 -8.16 53.99 3.57
N ALA A 899 -9.23 54.75 3.82
CA ALA A 899 -10.54 54.18 4.10
C ALA A 899 -11.07 53.35 2.91
N PRO A 900 -11.96 52.36 3.13
CA PRO A 900 -12.52 51.50 2.07
C PRO A 900 -13.25 52.23 0.93
N GLY A 901 -13.50 53.55 1.05
CA GLY A 901 -14.13 54.42 0.04
C GLY A 901 -13.25 55.56 -0.50
N GLY A 902 -11.94 55.59 -0.22
CA GLY A 902 -11.00 56.58 -0.80
C GLY A 902 -10.89 57.92 -0.05
N GLN A 903 -11.56 58.11 1.09
CA GLN A 903 -11.33 59.24 1.98
C GLN A 903 -10.12 58.96 2.90
N GLU A 904 -9.26 59.95 3.11
CA GLU A 904 -8.07 59.85 3.95
C GLU A 904 -8.44 60.10 5.42
N GLU A 905 -8.20 59.12 6.29
CA GLU A 905 -8.26 59.31 7.75
C GLU A 905 -6.83 59.25 8.30
N ILE A 906 -6.43 60.27 9.05
CA ILE A 906 -5.14 60.29 9.75
C ILE A 906 -5.30 59.39 10.97
N GLY A 907 -4.68 58.21 10.92
CA GLY A 907 -4.70 57.23 12.01
C GLY A 907 -4.25 57.85 13.34
N CYS A 908 -5.23 58.08 14.21
CA CYS A 908 -5.07 58.49 15.60
C CYS A 908 -6.01 57.63 16.45
N VAL A 909 -5.52 56.49 16.92
CA VAL A 909 -5.89 55.85 18.19
C VAL A 909 -4.63 55.29 18.81
#